data_AF-A0A4Q0P1E3-F1
#
_entry.id   AF-A0A4Q0P1E3-F1
#
_cell.length_a   1.000
_cell.length_b   1.000
_cell.length_c   1.000
_cell.angle_alpha   90.00
_cell.angle_beta   90.00
_cell.angle_gamma   90.00
#
_symmetry.space_group_name_H-M   'P 1'
#
loop_
_entity.id
_entity.type
_entity.pdbx_description
1 polymer ?
#
loop_
_entity_poly.entity_id
_entity_poly.type
_entity_poly.pdbx_seq_one_letter_code
_entity_poly.pdbx_strand_id
1 'polypeptide(L)'
;MKISIHSLTFFVFLFVSNFCKAQENVRVIDNPDYEVTTSGITYIQRIESSPEETRVTMHSKFIPGWWINFTKDTYLRDAATDKKYMIKKVIDAEFDEKLRTPDSGEQFTELIFEPLPASTQTIDYVDASNTIFGVSLTQSSSETTKEVPSDVMNWIQDEVAQSDPALKRFDSDNFFHRKMGRIVGYMKGYDPRLGFETGMIYIGNELTREEYPTVVEIAPDGRFEAEIPLVQPLETYLVINEKGFTFYLEPGTTLGLILDWKEFLLADRYRDRRYEFESIEYHGPLAKMNRELNAFSPLRPDYREEFQKWVGTLAPLDFQSKILNLYTQNEARLNTFLSENSISKKAEDFHRAHIKLIASTDMFNFVDRRDYLKKKDTTHAILKLEVPDSYYESMQTLLPVNEPAALATNQYSTLINRLEYTNVFTKVEHDSQLSIFREPERTILEYFEEEGIALEEKYNFFLKPNDKKSKLDSLERIKLAKEFNEKYKTESQAYFKKYVEATPEDKAQVVLDKWKQKDSLLVHFFGVDKDLASDIIKVRSLKFFFDFWGKETSELVWASLKENIGNPFLKAEGQRIYEQTYPQVSDNEMIVDADIPTAETFKENTLILPEGKGTAAFRNITDPFKGKILFIDFWATWCGPCIGTIERMKETRRKYKDNPDFEFIFITDESSKSPKYEDFIKEQELEHVYRVDQSTYQRFRDLFSFNGIPQYIVLDKAGNVVDADFAMHSFDFKLPKILKKYK
;
A
#
# COMPACT_ATOMS: atom_id res chain seq x y z
N MET A 1 -61.54 3.36 -18.87
CA MET A 1 -62.37 4.35 -19.59
C MET A 1 -61.43 5.33 -20.28
N LYS A 2 -61.44 5.35 -21.61
CA LYS A 2 -60.96 6.37 -22.59
C LYS A 2 -59.65 7.14 -22.33
N ILE A 3 -58.62 6.73 -23.07
CA ILE A 3 -57.79 7.49 -24.05
C ILE A 3 -57.81 9.04 -23.97
N SER A 4 -56.62 9.64 -23.90
CA SER A 4 -56.27 10.81 -24.71
C SER A 4 -54.77 10.78 -25.06
N ILE A 5 -54.50 10.64 -26.37
CA ILE A 5 -53.21 10.75 -27.06
C ILE A 5 -53.24 12.11 -27.75
N HIS A 6 -52.27 13.00 -27.55
CA HIS A 6 -51.90 14.10 -28.48
C HIS A 6 -50.39 14.35 -28.34
N SER A 7 -49.62 13.92 -29.35
CA SER A 7 -48.91 14.78 -30.33
C SER A 7 -47.57 15.33 -29.86
N LEU A 8 -46.48 14.70 -30.31
CA LEU A 8 -45.20 15.38 -30.50
C LEU A 8 -44.77 15.22 -31.95
N THR A 9 -44.58 16.37 -32.58
CA THR A 9 -44.53 16.63 -34.02
C THR A 9 -43.26 16.08 -34.67
N PHE A 10 -43.41 15.22 -35.67
CA PHE A 10 -42.36 14.78 -36.59
C PHE A 10 -42.17 15.88 -37.66
N PHE A 11 -41.01 16.55 -37.67
CA PHE A 11 -40.64 17.44 -38.77
C PHE A 11 -40.04 16.61 -39.90
N VAL A 12 -40.84 16.35 -40.94
CA VAL A 12 -40.37 15.80 -42.22
C VAL A 12 -39.93 16.99 -43.09
N PHE A 13 -38.62 17.15 -43.29
CA PHE A 13 -38.10 18.02 -44.34
C PHE A 13 -37.96 17.21 -45.63
N LEU A 14 -38.91 17.41 -46.55
CA LEU A 14 -38.85 16.98 -47.93
C LEU A 14 -38.18 18.10 -48.74
N PHE A 15 -36.94 17.88 -49.18
CA PHE A 15 -36.33 18.62 -50.28
C PHE A 15 -35.85 17.63 -51.33
N VAL A 16 -36.52 17.63 -52.48
CA VAL A 16 -36.02 17.01 -53.71
C VAL A 16 -35.81 18.13 -54.71
N SER A 17 -34.56 18.39 -55.10
CA SER A 17 -34.19 18.58 -56.50
C SER A 17 -32.67 18.71 -56.69
N ASN A 18 -32.13 17.75 -57.43
CA ASN A 18 -31.06 17.85 -58.42
C ASN A 18 -29.85 18.74 -58.10
N PHE A 19 -28.82 18.14 -57.54
CA PHE A 19 -27.47 18.26 -58.08
C PHE A 19 -26.85 16.86 -58.22
N CYS A 20 -26.68 16.42 -59.47
CA CYS A 20 -25.73 15.39 -59.82
C CYS A 20 -24.33 16.00 -59.63
N LYS A 21 -23.77 15.87 -58.43
CA LYS A 21 -22.34 16.00 -58.15
C LYS A 21 -21.87 14.63 -57.69
N ALA A 22 -20.66 14.28 -58.11
CA ALA A 22 -20.01 12.99 -57.87
C ALA A 22 -20.38 12.44 -56.49
N GLN A 23 -20.84 11.20 -56.46
CA GLN A 23 -20.97 10.44 -55.22
C GLN A 23 -19.55 10.33 -54.65
N GLU A 24 -19.18 11.29 -53.79
CA GLU A 24 -17.94 11.23 -53.04
C GLU A 24 -17.95 9.88 -52.32
N ASN A 25 -16.90 9.10 -52.51
CA ASN A 25 -16.72 7.80 -51.86
C ASN A 25 -16.50 8.03 -50.35
N VAL A 26 -17.55 8.47 -49.65
CA VAL A 26 -17.58 8.62 -48.21
C VAL A 26 -17.79 7.23 -47.64
N ARG A 27 -16.79 6.73 -46.92
CA ARG A 27 -16.90 5.46 -46.21
C ARG A 27 -17.41 5.72 -44.80
N VAL A 28 -18.57 5.16 -44.47
CA VAL A 28 -19.20 5.28 -43.15
C VAL A 28 -19.17 3.91 -42.46
N ILE A 29 -18.67 3.87 -41.22
CA ILE A 29 -18.71 2.69 -40.37
C ILE A 29 -19.32 3.09 -39.03
N ASP A 30 -20.41 2.42 -38.67
CA ASP A 30 -21.02 2.54 -37.34
C ASP A 30 -20.49 1.44 -36.43
N ASN A 31 -20.17 1.81 -35.19
CA ASN A 31 -19.60 0.93 -34.16
C ASN A 31 -18.48 0.05 -34.74
N PRO A 32 -17.37 0.64 -35.24
CA PRO A 32 -16.29 -0.14 -35.83
C PRO A 32 -15.76 -1.17 -34.82
N ASP A 33 -15.45 -2.38 -35.30
CA ASP A 33 -14.78 -3.39 -34.48
C ASP A 33 -13.37 -2.92 -34.08
N TYR A 34 -12.81 -3.41 -32.98
CA TYR A 34 -11.46 -3.06 -32.54
C TYR A 34 -10.79 -4.22 -31.78
N GLU A 35 -9.46 -4.24 -31.74
CA GLU A 35 -8.71 -5.35 -31.15
C GLU A 35 -8.62 -5.25 -29.63
N VAL A 36 -8.26 -4.06 -29.12
CA VAL A 36 -8.10 -3.74 -27.70
C VAL A 36 -8.15 -2.22 -27.46
N THR A 37 -8.61 -1.80 -26.28
CA THR A 37 -8.64 -0.39 -25.84
C THR A 37 -8.08 -0.25 -24.43
N THR A 38 -7.43 0.88 -24.13
CA THR A 38 -6.80 1.15 -22.82
C THR A 38 -7.75 1.80 -21.82
N SER A 39 -8.85 2.41 -22.26
CA SER A 39 -9.85 3.03 -21.38
C SER A 39 -11.27 2.60 -21.73
N GLY A 40 -12.09 2.46 -20.70
CA GLY A 40 -13.52 2.19 -20.84
C GLY A 40 -14.39 3.44 -20.95
N ILE A 41 -13.80 4.63 -20.87
CA ILE A 41 -14.52 5.91 -20.81
C ILE A 41 -14.97 6.36 -22.20
N THR A 42 -14.10 6.25 -23.22
CA THR A 42 -14.34 6.84 -24.54
C THR A 42 -14.13 5.79 -25.64
N TYR A 43 -15.07 5.71 -26.57
CA TYR A 43 -15.10 4.74 -27.67
C TYR A 43 -15.58 5.38 -28.97
N ILE A 44 -15.24 4.76 -30.10
CA ILE A 44 -15.63 5.26 -31.43
C ILE A 44 -17.02 4.75 -31.75
N GLN A 45 -17.97 5.68 -31.89
CA GLN A 45 -19.34 5.40 -32.29
C GLN A 45 -19.49 5.32 -33.80
N ARG A 46 -18.78 6.19 -34.53
CA ARG A 46 -18.86 6.29 -36.00
C ARG A 46 -17.57 6.83 -36.58
N ILE A 47 -17.20 6.33 -37.76
CA ILE A 47 -16.14 6.89 -38.61
C ILE A 47 -16.73 7.22 -39.98
N GLU A 48 -16.52 8.44 -40.45
CA GLU A 48 -16.85 8.89 -41.80
C GLU A 48 -15.57 9.39 -42.48
N SER A 49 -15.11 8.70 -43.52
CA SER A 49 -13.89 9.06 -44.24
C SER A 49 -14.19 9.54 -45.65
N SER A 50 -13.75 10.75 -45.99
CA SER A 50 -13.82 11.34 -47.32
C SER A 50 -12.42 11.70 -47.83
N PRO A 51 -12.27 12.14 -49.10
CA PRO A 51 -11.01 12.67 -49.61
C PRO A 51 -10.53 13.95 -48.92
N GLU A 52 -11.40 14.69 -48.22
CA GLU A 52 -11.09 15.98 -47.60
C GLU A 52 -10.75 15.84 -46.10
N GLU A 53 -11.44 14.95 -45.41
CA GLU A 53 -11.27 14.72 -43.98
C GLU A 53 -11.75 13.35 -43.53
N THR A 54 -11.33 12.96 -42.34
CA THR A 54 -11.91 11.84 -41.61
C THR A 54 -12.58 12.37 -40.35
N ARG A 55 -13.89 12.15 -40.23
CA ARG A 55 -14.69 12.49 -39.05
C ARG A 55 -14.86 11.27 -38.18
N VAL A 56 -14.61 11.43 -36.89
CA VAL A 56 -14.77 10.37 -35.88
C VAL A 56 -15.72 10.88 -34.80
N THR A 57 -16.87 10.23 -34.65
CA THR A 57 -17.78 10.49 -33.54
C THR A 57 -17.38 9.63 -32.36
N MET A 58 -16.91 10.26 -31.29
CA MET A 58 -16.61 9.62 -30.02
C MET A 58 -17.86 9.59 -29.15
N HIS A 59 -18.17 8.44 -28.55
CA HIS A 59 -19.14 8.32 -27.46
C HIS A 59 -18.37 8.11 -26.17
N SER A 60 -18.57 8.99 -25.21
CA SER A 60 -17.96 8.92 -23.89
C SER A 60 -19.00 8.62 -22.84
N LYS A 61 -18.69 7.66 -21.96
CA LYS A 61 -19.50 7.25 -20.82
C LYS A 61 -18.68 7.39 -19.55
N PHE A 62 -19.04 8.37 -18.73
CA PHE A 62 -18.29 8.69 -17.51
C PHE A 62 -19.19 9.20 -16.38
N ILE A 63 -18.58 9.53 -15.24
CA ILE A 63 -19.28 10.02 -14.06
C ILE A 63 -19.92 11.40 -14.38
N PRO A 64 -21.21 11.61 -14.07
CA PRO A 64 -21.86 12.91 -14.26
C PRO A 64 -21.05 14.07 -13.63
N GLY A 65 -20.90 15.17 -14.37
CA GLY A 65 -20.18 16.37 -13.94
C GLY A 65 -18.65 16.27 -13.94
N TRP A 66 -18.07 15.08 -14.18
CA TRP A 66 -16.64 14.92 -14.46
C TRP A 66 -16.32 15.42 -15.87
N TRP A 67 -15.05 15.37 -16.28
CA TRP A 67 -14.64 15.89 -17.57
C TRP A 67 -13.80 14.90 -18.37
N ILE A 68 -13.91 15.04 -19.69
CA ILE A 68 -12.99 14.49 -20.69
C ILE A 68 -12.35 15.66 -21.45
N ASN A 69 -11.29 15.40 -22.19
CA ASN A 69 -10.71 16.36 -23.12
C ASN A 69 -10.09 15.62 -24.32
N PHE A 70 -9.81 16.37 -25.38
CA PHE A 70 -9.09 15.89 -26.56
C PHE A 70 -7.92 16.83 -26.82
N THR A 71 -6.74 16.28 -27.01
CA THR A 71 -5.51 17.06 -27.10
C THR A 71 -5.16 17.38 -28.55
N LYS A 72 -4.34 18.40 -28.79
CA LYS A 72 -3.81 18.66 -30.14
C LYS A 72 -2.90 17.55 -30.67
N ASP A 73 -2.41 16.70 -29.77
CA ASP A 73 -1.51 15.59 -30.07
C ASP A 73 -2.29 14.30 -30.40
N THR A 74 -3.64 14.32 -30.40
CA THR A 74 -4.47 13.20 -30.84
C THR A 74 -4.28 12.91 -32.33
N TYR A 75 -4.16 11.63 -32.71
CA TYR A 75 -4.01 11.23 -34.11
C TYR A 75 -4.65 9.87 -34.41
N LEU A 76 -4.94 9.64 -35.69
CA LEU A 76 -5.19 8.31 -36.23
C LEU A 76 -3.89 7.75 -36.81
N ARG A 77 -3.59 6.49 -36.54
CA ARG A 77 -2.43 5.79 -37.09
C ARG A 77 -2.89 4.72 -38.05
N ASP A 78 -2.42 4.74 -39.29
CA ASP A 78 -2.66 3.62 -40.22
C ASP A 78 -1.81 2.42 -39.77
N ALA A 79 -2.48 1.33 -39.38
CA ALA A 79 -1.81 0.15 -38.84
C ALA A 79 -0.88 -0.55 -39.85
N ALA A 80 -1.10 -0.36 -41.16
CA ALA A 80 -0.28 -0.98 -42.20
C ALA A 80 0.96 -0.15 -42.55
N THR A 81 0.90 1.18 -42.40
CA THR A 81 1.97 2.09 -42.84
C THR A 81 2.66 2.85 -41.71
N ASP A 82 2.11 2.76 -40.48
CA ASP A 82 2.51 3.52 -39.29
C ASP A 82 2.38 5.05 -39.47
N LYS A 83 1.77 5.50 -40.57
CA LYS A 83 1.58 6.93 -40.84
C LYS A 83 0.52 7.51 -39.90
N LYS A 84 0.86 8.66 -39.30
CA LYS A 84 -0.03 9.43 -38.43
C LYS A 84 -0.82 10.46 -39.24
N TYR A 85 -2.09 10.60 -38.88
CA TYR A 85 -3.05 11.55 -39.43
C TYR A 85 -3.58 12.38 -38.27
N MET A 86 -3.15 13.63 -38.20
CA MET A 86 -3.34 14.47 -37.02
C MET A 86 -4.79 14.97 -36.92
N ILE A 87 -5.24 15.17 -35.68
CA ILE A 87 -6.49 15.89 -35.43
C ILE A 87 -6.37 17.34 -35.93
N LYS A 88 -7.40 17.82 -36.61
CA LYS A 88 -7.55 19.19 -37.11
C LYS A 88 -8.47 20.03 -36.23
N LYS A 89 -9.53 19.44 -35.68
CA LYS A 89 -10.55 20.15 -34.92
C LYS A 89 -11.37 19.23 -34.02
N VAL A 90 -11.78 19.73 -32.85
CA VAL A 90 -12.88 19.20 -32.05
C VAL A 90 -14.13 20.04 -32.35
N ILE A 91 -15.25 19.42 -32.70
CA ILE A 91 -16.49 20.18 -32.98
C ILE A 91 -17.05 20.72 -31.65
N ASP A 92 -17.41 22.00 -31.67
CA ASP A 92 -17.97 22.74 -30.53
C ASP A 92 -17.09 22.81 -29.26
N ALA A 93 -15.78 22.61 -29.41
CA ALA A 93 -14.79 22.72 -28.33
C ALA A 93 -13.40 23.10 -28.84
N GLU A 94 -12.60 23.70 -27.98
CA GLU A 94 -11.16 23.90 -28.22
C GLU A 94 -10.34 22.68 -27.78
N PHE A 95 -9.12 22.55 -28.30
CA PHE A 95 -8.19 21.53 -27.80
C PHE A 95 -7.89 21.76 -26.32
N ASP A 96 -7.72 20.66 -25.59
CA ASP A 96 -7.47 20.63 -24.14
C ASP A 96 -8.61 21.24 -23.28
N GLU A 97 -9.72 21.64 -23.89
CA GLU A 97 -10.91 22.09 -23.17
C GLU A 97 -11.52 20.95 -22.36
N LYS A 98 -11.88 21.25 -21.11
CA LYS A 98 -12.55 20.29 -20.23
C LYS A 98 -14.04 20.21 -20.57
N LEU A 99 -14.40 19.16 -21.28
CA LEU A 99 -15.78 18.84 -21.63
C LEU A 99 -16.44 18.10 -20.48
N ARG A 100 -17.40 18.76 -19.82
CA ARG A 100 -18.10 18.16 -18.69
C ARG A 100 -19.16 17.16 -19.16
N THR A 101 -19.11 15.97 -18.58
CA THR A 101 -20.10 14.91 -18.79
C THR A 101 -21.47 15.36 -18.26
N PRO A 102 -22.56 15.22 -19.05
CA PRO A 102 -23.91 15.61 -18.63
C PRO A 102 -24.47 14.69 -17.54
N ASP A 103 -25.65 15.02 -17.02
CA ASP A 103 -26.35 14.23 -15.98
C ASP A 103 -26.65 12.78 -16.42
N SER A 104 -26.76 12.52 -17.72
CA SER A 104 -26.90 11.17 -18.27
C SER A 104 -25.63 10.32 -18.13
N GLY A 105 -24.48 10.95 -17.88
CA GLY A 105 -23.17 10.28 -17.92
C GLY A 105 -22.66 10.02 -19.34
N GLU A 106 -23.40 10.41 -20.38
CA GLU A 106 -23.10 10.07 -21.77
C GLU A 106 -23.01 11.31 -22.67
N GLN A 107 -21.92 11.40 -23.44
CA GLN A 107 -21.62 12.53 -24.33
C GLN A 107 -21.12 12.04 -25.69
N PHE A 108 -21.50 12.74 -26.76
CA PHE A 108 -20.98 12.52 -28.11
C PHE A 108 -20.15 13.72 -28.54
N THR A 109 -18.96 13.48 -29.10
CA THR A 109 -18.05 14.52 -29.59
C THR A 109 -17.53 14.15 -30.97
N GLU A 110 -17.61 15.08 -31.91
CA GLU A 110 -17.06 14.87 -33.25
C GLU A 110 -15.64 15.43 -33.34
N LEU A 111 -14.73 14.59 -33.82
CA LEU A 111 -13.33 14.91 -34.06
C LEU A 111 -13.07 14.88 -35.56
N ILE A 112 -12.39 15.90 -36.07
CA ILE A 112 -12.01 16.01 -37.48
C ILE A 112 -10.52 15.77 -37.61
N PHE A 113 -10.13 14.80 -38.44
CA PHE A 113 -8.75 14.41 -38.72
C PHE A 113 -8.38 14.66 -40.18
N GLU A 114 -7.07 14.67 -40.46
CA GLU A 114 -6.54 14.56 -41.81
C GLU A 114 -7.16 13.38 -42.58
N PRO A 115 -7.38 13.52 -43.90
CA PRO A 115 -8.04 12.47 -44.68
C PRO A 115 -7.22 11.19 -44.73
N LEU A 116 -7.87 10.07 -44.42
CA LEU A 116 -7.30 8.73 -44.59
C LEU A 116 -7.33 8.28 -46.07
N PRO A 117 -6.29 7.59 -46.57
CA PRO A 117 -6.33 6.92 -47.86
C PRO A 117 -7.50 5.94 -47.96
N ALA A 118 -8.16 5.89 -49.11
CA ALA A 118 -9.27 4.95 -49.34
C ALA A 118 -8.87 3.47 -49.17
N SER A 119 -7.56 3.16 -49.29
CA SER A 119 -7.00 1.82 -49.07
C SER A 119 -6.84 1.43 -47.59
N THR A 120 -7.04 2.36 -46.65
CA THR A 120 -6.83 2.11 -45.21
C THR A 120 -7.90 1.17 -44.67
N GLN A 121 -7.49 0.04 -44.12
CA GLN A 121 -8.40 -1.01 -43.60
C GLN A 121 -8.46 -1.10 -42.08
N THR A 122 -7.43 -0.60 -41.40
CA THR A 122 -7.33 -0.65 -39.94
C THR A 122 -6.58 0.57 -39.47
N ILE A 123 -7.05 1.19 -38.39
CA ILE A 123 -6.37 2.32 -37.74
C ILE A 123 -6.25 2.10 -36.25
N ASP A 124 -5.29 2.78 -35.62
CA ASP A 124 -5.35 3.04 -34.18
C ASP A 124 -5.80 4.47 -33.96
N TYR A 125 -6.66 4.69 -32.97
CA TYR A 125 -6.92 6.00 -32.40
C TYR A 125 -5.99 6.20 -31.20
N VAL A 126 -5.18 7.26 -31.20
CA VAL A 126 -4.23 7.54 -30.12
C VAL A 126 -4.47 8.94 -29.57
N ASP A 127 -4.73 9.01 -28.27
CA ASP A 127 -4.84 10.24 -27.49
C ASP A 127 -4.03 10.14 -26.18
N ALA A 128 -3.81 11.26 -25.49
CA ALA A 128 -2.95 11.35 -24.31
C ALA A 128 -3.33 10.37 -23.18
N SER A 129 -4.62 10.05 -23.02
CA SER A 129 -5.12 9.15 -21.96
C SER A 129 -5.83 7.88 -22.46
N ASN A 130 -5.99 7.72 -23.78
CA ASN A 130 -6.73 6.60 -24.34
C ASN A 130 -6.16 6.20 -25.70
N THR A 131 -5.96 4.90 -25.90
CA THR A 131 -5.63 4.33 -27.20
C THR A 131 -6.59 3.20 -27.53
N ILE A 132 -7.16 3.23 -28.72
CA ILE A 132 -8.01 2.17 -29.28
C ILE A 132 -7.25 1.57 -30.45
N PHE A 133 -6.82 0.33 -30.30
CA PHE A 133 -5.98 -0.36 -31.27
C PHE A 133 -6.81 -1.18 -32.24
N GLY A 134 -6.37 -1.25 -33.49
CA GLY A 134 -6.90 -2.17 -34.49
C GLY A 134 -8.35 -1.87 -34.89
N VAL A 135 -8.76 -0.60 -34.89
CA VAL A 135 -10.10 -0.16 -35.29
C VAL A 135 -10.33 -0.50 -36.75
N SER A 136 -11.28 -1.42 -36.99
CA SER A 136 -11.64 -1.89 -38.32
C SER A 136 -12.39 -0.82 -39.09
N LEU A 137 -11.92 -0.63 -40.31
CA LEU A 137 -12.49 0.29 -41.26
C LEU A 137 -13.35 -0.42 -42.30
N THR A 138 -13.66 -1.69 -42.08
CA THR A 138 -14.43 -2.54 -42.99
C THR A 138 -15.48 -3.39 -42.27
N GLN A 139 -15.37 -3.55 -40.95
CA GLN A 139 -16.25 -4.36 -40.13
C GLN A 139 -16.87 -3.51 -39.01
N SER A 140 -18.16 -3.70 -38.78
CA SER A 140 -18.84 -3.23 -37.57
C SER A 140 -18.75 -4.30 -36.50
N SER A 141 -18.62 -3.88 -35.24
CA SER A 141 -18.54 -4.77 -34.09
C SER A 141 -19.83 -5.58 -33.96
N SER A 142 -19.69 -6.90 -33.83
CA SER A 142 -20.67 -7.73 -33.12
C SER A 142 -20.03 -8.09 -31.78
N GLU A 143 -20.75 -7.93 -30.67
CA GLU A 143 -20.23 -8.34 -29.36
C GLU A 143 -19.76 -9.81 -29.41
N THR A 144 -18.45 -10.01 -29.44
CA THR A 144 -17.84 -11.32 -29.27
C THR A 144 -17.11 -11.34 -27.93
N THR A 145 -17.39 -12.36 -27.14
CA THR A 145 -16.66 -12.65 -25.91
C THR A 145 -15.43 -13.46 -26.28
N LYS A 146 -14.23 -12.98 -25.90
CA LYS A 146 -13.00 -13.77 -26.07
C LYS A 146 -13.05 -14.94 -25.09
N GLU A 147 -13.13 -16.16 -25.60
CA GLU A 147 -13.12 -17.37 -24.79
C GLU A 147 -11.72 -17.68 -24.25
N VAL A 148 -11.65 -18.46 -23.17
CA VAL A 148 -10.36 -18.94 -22.66
C VAL A 148 -9.86 -20.08 -23.55
N PRO A 149 -8.62 -20.02 -24.07
CA PRO A 149 -8.06 -21.12 -24.85
C PRO A 149 -8.07 -22.44 -24.08
N SER A 150 -8.40 -23.55 -24.75
CA SER A 150 -8.54 -24.85 -24.07
C SER A 150 -7.25 -25.35 -23.42
N ASP A 151 -6.09 -25.05 -24.02
CA ASP A 151 -4.78 -25.37 -23.44
C ASP A 151 -4.49 -24.55 -22.17
N VAL A 152 -4.92 -23.29 -22.11
CA VAL A 152 -4.86 -22.47 -20.89
C VAL A 152 -5.75 -23.06 -19.80
N MET A 153 -6.99 -23.42 -20.14
CA MET A 153 -7.91 -24.01 -19.16
C MET A 153 -7.38 -25.35 -18.62
N ASN A 154 -6.82 -26.20 -19.48
CA ASN A 154 -6.21 -27.46 -19.07
C ASN A 154 -5.04 -27.21 -18.12
N TRP A 155 -4.16 -26.26 -18.44
CA TRP A 155 -3.06 -25.86 -17.55
C TRP A 155 -3.58 -25.41 -16.17
N ILE A 156 -4.59 -24.52 -16.12
CA ILE A 156 -5.18 -24.10 -14.84
C ILE A 156 -5.73 -25.30 -14.06
N GLN A 157 -6.41 -26.25 -14.72
CA GLN A 157 -6.91 -27.46 -14.06
C GLN A 157 -5.79 -28.34 -13.51
N ASP A 158 -4.70 -28.51 -14.26
CA ASP A 158 -3.54 -29.31 -13.84
C ASP A 158 -2.83 -28.67 -12.64
N GLU A 159 -2.72 -27.35 -12.59
CA GLU A 159 -2.12 -26.62 -11.47
C GLU A 159 -2.99 -26.70 -10.20
N VAL A 160 -4.30 -26.44 -10.31
CA VAL A 160 -5.19 -26.52 -9.14
C VAL A 160 -5.41 -27.95 -8.65
N ALA A 161 -5.18 -28.97 -9.48
CA ALA A 161 -5.23 -30.37 -9.09
C ALA A 161 -4.06 -30.78 -8.17
N GLN A 162 -2.95 -30.05 -8.21
CA GLN A 162 -1.77 -30.26 -7.35
C GLN A 162 -1.88 -29.55 -5.99
N SER A 163 -2.95 -28.76 -5.78
CA SER A 163 -3.19 -27.98 -4.56
C SER A 163 -3.43 -28.85 -3.33
N ASP A 164 -2.97 -28.37 -2.16
CA ASP A 164 -3.47 -28.86 -0.88
C ASP A 164 -4.99 -28.68 -0.76
N PRO A 165 -5.69 -29.50 0.04
CA PRO A 165 -7.12 -29.34 0.28
C PRO A 165 -7.42 -28.09 1.11
N ALA A 166 -8.52 -27.41 0.78
CA ALA A 166 -9.02 -26.29 1.56
C ALA A 166 -9.32 -26.69 3.02
N LEU A 167 -8.99 -25.81 3.97
CA LEU A 167 -9.35 -25.95 5.36
C LEU A 167 -10.87 -26.05 5.52
N LYS A 168 -11.34 -26.96 6.37
CA LYS A 168 -12.78 -27.12 6.63
C LYS A 168 -13.34 -26.04 7.56
N ARG A 169 -12.53 -25.55 8.50
CA ARG A 169 -12.88 -24.54 9.52
C ARG A 169 -11.63 -23.74 9.91
N PHE A 170 -11.82 -22.55 10.46
CA PHE A 170 -10.71 -21.69 10.89
C PHE A 170 -10.10 -22.06 12.25
N ASP A 171 -10.83 -22.79 13.10
CA ASP A 171 -10.36 -23.28 14.40
C ASP A 171 -9.52 -24.56 14.31
N SER A 172 -9.00 -24.87 13.12
CA SER A 172 -8.20 -26.07 12.84
C SER A 172 -6.79 -25.90 13.37
N ASP A 173 -6.18 -26.99 13.88
CA ASP A 173 -4.75 -27.02 14.20
C ASP A 173 -3.88 -26.65 12.98
N ASN A 174 -4.42 -26.86 11.77
CA ASN A 174 -3.75 -26.51 10.53
C ASN A 174 -3.93 -25.05 10.07
N PHE A 175 -4.51 -24.18 10.89
CA PHE A 175 -4.71 -22.78 10.53
C PHE A 175 -3.38 -22.03 10.34
N PHE A 176 -2.39 -22.27 11.20
CA PHE A 176 -1.07 -21.65 11.09
C PHE A 176 -0.08 -22.61 10.43
N HIS A 177 0.44 -22.24 9.27
CA HIS A 177 1.41 -23.03 8.52
C HIS A 177 2.24 -22.15 7.60
N ARG A 178 3.56 -22.34 7.61
CA ARG A 178 4.47 -21.68 6.67
C ARG A 178 4.49 -22.44 5.35
N LYS A 179 3.65 -22.03 4.40
CA LYS A 179 3.68 -22.54 3.03
C LYS A 179 3.42 -21.41 2.03
N MET A 180 3.92 -21.58 0.82
CA MET A 180 3.47 -20.77 -0.30
C MET A 180 2.00 -21.07 -0.62
N GLY A 181 1.18 -20.04 -0.74
CA GLY A 181 -0.05 -20.10 -1.52
C GLY A 181 0.28 -19.70 -2.97
N ARG A 182 -0.46 -20.23 -3.94
CA ARG A 182 -0.22 -19.92 -5.36
C ARG A 182 -1.48 -19.41 -6.02
N ILE A 183 -1.32 -18.44 -6.91
CA ILE A 183 -2.35 -18.08 -7.88
C ILE A 183 -1.87 -18.43 -9.28
N VAL A 184 -2.78 -18.93 -10.10
CA VAL A 184 -2.59 -19.14 -11.54
C VAL A 184 -3.82 -18.60 -12.25
N GLY A 185 -3.67 -18.02 -13.44
CA GLY A 185 -4.82 -17.45 -14.10
C GLY A 185 -4.60 -16.95 -15.50
N TYR A 186 -5.68 -16.41 -16.06
CA TYR A 186 -5.72 -15.88 -17.41
C TYR A 186 -6.62 -14.65 -17.50
N MET A 187 -6.18 -13.63 -18.24
CA MET A 187 -6.95 -12.43 -18.48
C MET A 187 -7.51 -12.41 -19.91
N LYS A 188 -8.82 -12.64 -20.05
CA LYS A 188 -9.53 -12.55 -21.33
C LYS A 188 -9.38 -11.15 -21.90
N GLY A 189 -8.88 -11.07 -23.13
CA GLY A 189 -8.70 -9.81 -23.85
C GLY A 189 -7.51 -8.95 -23.43
N TYR A 190 -6.61 -9.49 -22.61
CA TYR A 190 -5.30 -8.88 -22.41
C TYR A 190 -4.52 -8.83 -23.73
N ASP A 191 -3.73 -7.77 -23.90
CA ASP A 191 -2.83 -7.56 -25.02
C ASP A 191 -1.64 -6.72 -24.51
N PRO A 192 -0.38 -7.06 -24.84
CA PRO A 192 0.79 -6.30 -24.39
C PRO A 192 0.77 -4.81 -24.75
N ARG A 193 0.02 -4.42 -25.80
CA ARG A 193 -0.16 -3.02 -26.21
C ARG A 193 -0.90 -2.17 -25.16
N LEU A 194 -1.52 -2.81 -24.16
CA LEU A 194 -2.11 -2.12 -23.00
C LEU A 194 -1.07 -1.40 -22.13
N GLY A 195 0.22 -1.74 -22.26
CA GLY A 195 1.31 -0.99 -21.62
C GLY A 195 1.58 -1.37 -20.17
N PHE A 196 1.06 -2.50 -19.68
CA PHE A 196 1.41 -3.07 -18.38
C PHE A 196 1.70 -4.56 -18.52
N GLU A 197 2.68 -5.05 -17.76
CA GLU A 197 3.10 -6.47 -17.76
C GLU A 197 2.88 -7.15 -16.40
N THR A 198 2.38 -6.42 -15.41
CA THR A 198 2.37 -6.89 -14.02
C THR A 198 1.11 -6.49 -13.28
N GLY A 199 0.72 -7.34 -12.34
CA GLY A 199 -0.11 -7.01 -11.20
C GLY A 199 0.70 -6.98 -9.90
N MET A 200 0.08 -6.55 -8.82
CA MET A 200 0.70 -6.48 -7.50
C MET A 200 -0.24 -7.02 -6.42
N ILE A 201 0.30 -7.89 -5.56
CA ILE A 201 -0.33 -8.32 -4.32
C ILE A 201 0.45 -7.68 -3.18
N TYR A 202 -0.23 -6.89 -2.36
CA TYR A 202 0.37 -6.29 -1.17
C TYR A 202 -0.03 -7.13 0.03
N ILE A 203 0.88 -8.00 0.47
CA ILE A 203 0.65 -8.85 1.63
C ILE A 203 1.68 -8.53 2.72
N GLY A 204 1.20 -8.59 3.96
CA GLY A 204 2.03 -8.53 5.16
C GLY A 204 1.77 -9.74 6.04
N ASN A 205 2.79 -10.17 6.77
CA ASN A 205 2.66 -11.09 7.87
C ASN A 205 2.02 -10.36 9.05
N GLU A 206 0.73 -10.57 9.24
CA GLU A 206 -0.02 -9.92 10.31
C GLU A 206 0.47 -10.26 11.71
N LEU A 207 1.21 -11.36 11.84
CA LEU A 207 1.74 -11.85 13.10
C LEU A 207 3.08 -11.20 13.46
N THR A 208 3.89 -10.79 12.47
CA THR A 208 5.28 -10.35 12.68
C THR A 208 5.62 -8.98 12.09
N ARG A 209 4.74 -8.40 11.27
CA ARG A 209 4.94 -7.15 10.48
C ARG A 209 5.95 -7.25 9.33
N GLU A 210 6.43 -8.45 9.00
CA GLU A 210 7.19 -8.65 7.76
C GLU A 210 6.28 -8.40 6.55
N GLU A 211 6.83 -7.81 5.50
CA GLU A 211 6.10 -7.52 4.27
C GLU A 211 6.60 -8.44 3.15
N TYR A 212 5.68 -8.96 2.34
CA TYR A 212 6.00 -9.81 1.20
C TYR A 212 5.26 -9.35 -0.07
N PRO A 213 5.43 -8.09 -0.50
CA PRO A 213 4.88 -7.65 -1.78
C PRO A 213 5.22 -8.64 -2.88
N THR A 214 4.23 -9.11 -3.63
CA THR A 214 4.42 -10.11 -4.69
C THR A 214 4.00 -9.54 -6.03
N VAL A 215 4.93 -9.51 -6.98
CA VAL A 215 4.60 -9.19 -8.37
C VAL A 215 3.92 -10.39 -9.02
N VAL A 216 2.84 -10.11 -9.74
CA VAL A 216 2.16 -11.07 -10.62
C VAL A 216 2.58 -10.75 -12.04
N GLU A 217 3.52 -11.50 -12.62
CA GLU A 217 3.92 -11.31 -14.02
C GLU A 217 2.81 -11.82 -14.95
N ILE A 218 2.47 -11.02 -15.96
CA ILE A 218 1.46 -11.33 -16.97
C ILE A 218 2.20 -11.61 -18.28
N ALA A 219 2.06 -12.83 -18.77
CA ALA A 219 2.63 -13.27 -20.03
C ALA A 219 1.92 -12.60 -21.21
N PRO A 220 2.58 -12.50 -22.39
CA PRO A 220 1.99 -11.84 -23.56
C PRO A 220 0.66 -12.43 -24.06
N ASP A 221 0.39 -13.70 -23.74
CA ASP A 221 -0.88 -14.38 -24.06
C ASP A 221 -1.98 -14.14 -23.02
N GLY A 222 -1.68 -13.47 -21.90
CA GLY A 222 -2.60 -13.18 -20.80
C GLY A 222 -2.56 -14.18 -19.64
N ARG A 223 -1.73 -15.25 -19.71
CA ARG A 223 -1.48 -16.11 -18.54
C ARG A 223 -0.74 -15.34 -17.45
N PHE A 224 -1.03 -15.64 -16.19
CA PHE A 224 -0.29 -15.09 -15.06
C PHE A 224 -0.22 -16.09 -13.91
N GLU A 225 0.82 -15.98 -13.09
CA GLU A 225 0.97 -16.75 -11.87
C GLU A 225 1.80 -16.01 -10.84
N ALA A 226 1.65 -16.38 -9.57
CA ALA A 226 2.49 -15.89 -8.48
C ALA A 226 2.42 -16.84 -7.28
N GLU A 227 3.53 -16.95 -6.55
CA GLU A 227 3.61 -17.62 -5.25
C GLU A 227 3.72 -16.59 -4.13
N ILE A 228 2.94 -16.79 -3.08
CA ILE A 228 2.72 -15.83 -2.02
C ILE A 228 3.05 -16.52 -0.70
N PRO A 229 4.02 -16.03 0.08
CA PRO A 229 4.33 -16.61 1.38
C PRO A 229 3.16 -16.35 2.34
N LEU A 230 2.56 -17.43 2.85
CA LEU A 230 1.47 -17.38 3.81
C LEU A 230 1.86 -18.09 5.10
N VAL A 231 1.42 -17.52 6.22
CA VAL A 231 1.50 -18.17 7.54
C VAL A 231 0.13 -18.47 8.14
N GLN A 232 -0.93 -17.97 7.51
CA GLN A 232 -2.33 -18.26 7.80
C GLN A 232 -3.21 -18.08 6.54
N PRO A 233 -4.43 -18.62 6.51
CA PRO A 233 -5.46 -18.19 5.57
C PRO A 233 -5.70 -16.69 5.59
N LEU A 234 -5.86 -16.07 4.42
CA LEU A 234 -6.03 -14.63 4.34
C LEU A 234 -6.83 -14.23 3.09
N GLU A 235 -7.81 -13.36 3.26
CA GLU A 235 -8.31 -12.50 2.20
C GLU A 235 -7.30 -11.36 1.99
N THR A 236 -6.80 -11.23 0.77
CA THR A 236 -5.95 -10.12 0.34
C THR A 236 -6.48 -9.55 -0.97
N TYR A 237 -5.72 -8.66 -1.62
CA TYR A 237 -6.12 -8.01 -2.86
C TYR A 237 -5.04 -8.06 -3.92
N LEU A 238 -5.46 -8.21 -5.17
CA LEU A 238 -4.63 -8.11 -6.36
C LEU A 238 -5.00 -6.81 -7.09
N VAL A 239 -4.00 -5.98 -7.34
CA VAL A 239 -4.14 -4.76 -8.13
C VAL A 239 -3.51 -4.95 -9.50
N ILE A 240 -4.29 -4.80 -10.56
CA ILE A 240 -3.82 -4.79 -11.95
C ILE A 240 -4.30 -3.49 -12.59
N ASN A 241 -3.37 -2.74 -13.18
CA ASN A 241 -3.65 -1.46 -13.83
C ASN A 241 -4.56 -0.52 -12.99
N GLU A 242 -4.15 -0.32 -11.73
CA GLU A 242 -4.85 0.50 -10.72
C GLU A 242 -6.24 0.00 -10.29
N LYS A 243 -6.69 -1.15 -10.77
CA LYS A 243 -7.97 -1.76 -10.37
C LYS A 243 -7.71 -2.96 -9.47
N GLY A 244 -8.32 -2.93 -8.29
CA GLY A 244 -8.09 -3.90 -7.23
C GLY A 244 -9.33 -4.68 -6.84
N PHE A 245 -9.22 -6.00 -6.83
CA PHE A 245 -10.24 -6.93 -6.32
C PHE A 245 -9.65 -7.79 -5.20
N THR A 246 -10.52 -8.31 -4.33
CA THR A 246 -10.10 -9.19 -3.24
C THR A 246 -10.18 -10.65 -3.65
N PHE A 247 -9.35 -11.47 -3.04
CA PHE A 247 -9.42 -12.92 -3.13
C PHE A 247 -8.92 -13.54 -1.83
N TYR A 248 -9.36 -14.75 -1.56
CA TYR A 248 -9.01 -15.53 -0.38
C TYR A 248 -8.12 -16.70 -0.77
N LEU A 249 -7.02 -16.86 -0.03
CA LEU A 249 -5.99 -17.88 -0.24
C LEU A 249 -5.58 -18.54 1.09
N GLU A 250 -5.09 -19.77 1.01
CA GLU A 250 -4.60 -20.53 2.16
C GLU A 250 -3.18 -21.06 1.94
N PRO A 251 -2.36 -21.21 2.99
CA PRO A 251 -1.05 -21.84 2.89
C PRO A 251 -1.13 -23.21 2.20
N GLY A 252 -0.30 -23.44 1.18
CA GLY A 252 -0.22 -24.70 0.42
C GLY A 252 -1.25 -24.86 -0.70
N THR A 253 -2.21 -23.94 -0.83
CA THR A 253 -3.28 -24.05 -1.82
C THR A 253 -2.97 -23.27 -3.10
N THR A 254 -3.53 -23.74 -4.22
CA THR A 254 -3.51 -23.03 -5.52
C THR A 254 -4.92 -22.56 -5.88
N LEU A 255 -5.07 -21.26 -6.17
CA LEU A 255 -6.30 -20.64 -6.65
C LEU A 255 -6.18 -20.33 -8.15
N GLY A 256 -7.10 -20.87 -8.95
CA GLY A 256 -7.22 -20.53 -10.36
C GLY A 256 -8.15 -19.33 -10.58
N LEU A 257 -7.73 -18.37 -11.41
CA LEU A 257 -8.47 -17.13 -11.68
C LEU A 257 -8.66 -16.90 -13.19
N ILE A 258 -9.89 -16.67 -13.64
CA ILE A 258 -10.17 -16.09 -14.96
C ILE A 258 -10.68 -14.67 -14.78
N LEU A 259 -9.98 -13.73 -15.40
CA LEU A 259 -10.30 -12.30 -15.39
C LEU A 259 -10.77 -11.87 -16.78
N ASP A 260 -11.53 -10.77 -16.87
CA ASP A 260 -11.96 -10.20 -18.15
C ASP A 260 -11.58 -8.73 -18.25
N TRP A 261 -10.76 -8.37 -19.25
CA TRP A 261 -10.36 -6.98 -19.49
C TRP A 261 -11.57 -6.05 -19.69
N LYS A 262 -12.69 -6.55 -20.22
CA LYS A 262 -13.93 -5.75 -20.34
C LYS A 262 -14.43 -5.26 -18.97
N GLU A 263 -14.24 -6.04 -17.92
CA GLU A 263 -14.61 -5.65 -16.56
C GLU A 263 -13.67 -4.58 -16.00
N PHE A 264 -12.37 -4.63 -16.32
CA PHE A 264 -11.42 -3.55 -15.97
C PHE A 264 -11.78 -2.23 -16.66
N LEU A 265 -12.21 -2.29 -17.92
CA LEU A 265 -12.72 -1.13 -18.65
C LEU A 265 -14.00 -0.58 -18.00
N LEU A 266 -14.90 -1.46 -17.53
CA LEU A 266 -16.08 -1.04 -16.78
C LEU A 266 -15.67 -0.36 -15.46
N ALA A 267 -14.73 -0.94 -14.72
CA ALA A 267 -14.17 -0.37 -13.49
C ALA A 267 -13.54 1.02 -13.70
N ASP A 268 -12.95 1.28 -14.88
CA ASP A 268 -12.40 2.59 -15.25
C ASP A 268 -13.45 3.72 -15.25
N ARG A 269 -14.74 3.39 -15.38
CA ARG A 269 -15.84 4.37 -15.34
C ARG A 269 -16.23 4.79 -13.93
N TYR A 270 -15.74 4.10 -12.90
CA TYR A 270 -16.14 4.28 -11.50
C TYR A 270 -15.03 4.89 -10.64
N ARG A 271 -14.25 5.84 -11.17
CA ARG A 271 -13.08 6.44 -10.47
C ARG A 271 -13.41 7.17 -9.17
N ASP A 272 -14.67 7.48 -8.88
CA ASP A 272 -15.13 8.11 -7.64
C ASP A 272 -15.27 7.13 -6.48
N ARG A 273 -15.41 5.83 -6.76
CA ARG A 273 -15.66 4.76 -5.79
C ARG A 273 -14.86 3.50 -6.10
N ARG A 274 -14.87 2.52 -5.21
CA ARG A 274 -14.31 1.21 -5.51
C ARG A 274 -15.31 0.44 -6.39
N TYR A 275 -14.84 -0.13 -7.49
CA TYR A 275 -15.63 -1.03 -8.31
C TYR A 275 -15.60 -2.45 -7.72
N GLU A 276 -16.75 -3.10 -7.65
CA GLU A 276 -16.88 -4.49 -7.21
C GLU A 276 -16.89 -5.38 -8.46
N PHE A 277 -15.92 -6.29 -8.55
CA PHE A 277 -15.81 -7.20 -9.69
C PHE A 277 -16.80 -8.36 -9.53
N GLU A 278 -17.62 -8.57 -10.54
CA GLU A 278 -18.70 -9.56 -10.61
C GLU A 278 -18.36 -10.75 -11.52
N SER A 279 -17.45 -10.58 -12.50
CA SER A 279 -17.19 -11.59 -13.54
C SER A 279 -16.00 -12.52 -13.29
N ILE A 280 -15.34 -12.41 -12.13
CA ILE A 280 -14.18 -13.25 -11.79
C ILE A 280 -14.60 -14.72 -11.64
N GLU A 281 -13.97 -15.60 -12.42
CA GLU A 281 -14.19 -17.04 -12.33
C GLU A 281 -13.09 -17.68 -11.45
N TYR A 282 -13.51 -18.45 -10.45
CA TYR A 282 -12.61 -19.09 -9.50
C TYR A 282 -12.56 -20.62 -9.71
N HIS A 283 -11.35 -21.19 -9.70
CA HIS A 283 -11.07 -22.62 -9.85
C HIS A 283 -10.20 -23.17 -8.71
N GLY A 284 -10.24 -24.48 -8.52
CA GLY A 284 -9.49 -25.18 -7.46
C GLY A 284 -10.24 -25.29 -6.13
N PRO A 285 -9.57 -25.80 -5.07
CA PRO A 285 -10.18 -26.08 -3.77
C PRO A 285 -10.82 -24.85 -3.09
N LEU A 286 -10.33 -23.64 -3.39
CA LEU A 286 -10.80 -22.39 -2.81
C LEU A 286 -11.87 -21.66 -3.65
N ALA A 287 -12.28 -22.24 -4.78
CA ALA A 287 -13.25 -21.61 -5.68
C ALA A 287 -14.60 -21.33 -5.01
N LYS A 288 -15.09 -22.29 -4.22
CA LYS A 288 -16.37 -22.15 -3.49
C LYS A 288 -16.28 -21.05 -2.44
N MET A 289 -15.19 -21.02 -1.67
CA MET A 289 -14.98 -20.02 -0.62
C MET A 289 -14.98 -18.61 -1.22
N ASN A 290 -14.19 -18.36 -2.26
CA ASN A 290 -14.12 -17.05 -2.91
C ASN A 290 -15.49 -16.57 -3.44
N ARG A 291 -16.28 -17.46 -4.07
CA ARG A 291 -17.65 -17.13 -4.50
C ARG A 291 -18.56 -16.79 -3.32
N GLU A 292 -18.50 -17.54 -2.23
CA GLU A 292 -19.31 -17.31 -1.03
C GLU A 292 -18.92 -16.02 -0.29
N LEU A 293 -17.65 -15.63 -0.32
CA LEU A 293 -17.19 -14.37 0.24
C LEU A 293 -17.68 -13.16 -0.57
N ASN A 294 -17.63 -13.24 -1.91
CA ASN A 294 -18.09 -12.14 -2.77
C ASN A 294 -19.62 -12.01 -2.82
N ALA A 295 -20.37 -13.02 -2.40
CA ALA A 295 -21.82 -13.02 -2.46
C ALA A 295 -22.49 -12.12 -1.40
N PHE A 296 -21.75 -11.62 -0.40
CA PHE A 296 -22.28 -10.76 0.65
C PHE A 296 -21.32 -9.64 1.06
N SER A 297 -21.81 -8.40 1.02
CA SER A 297 -21.10 -7.21 1.49
C SER A 297 -21.83 -6.57 2.69
N PRO A 298 -21.15 -6.38 3.83
CA PRO A 298 -21.69 -5.61 4.96
C PRO A 298 -21.94 -4.14 4.58
N LEU A 299 -22.97 -3.53 5.18
CA LEU A 299 -23.18 -2.09 5.14
C LEU A 299 -22.03 -1.39 5.86
N ARG A 300 -21.56 -0.28 5.30
CA ARG A 300 -20.54 0.59 5.87
C ARG A 300 -20.97 2.06 5.71
N PRO A 301 -20.59 2.96 6.63
CA PRO A 301 -20.79 4.38 6.42
C PRO A 301 -19.93 4.88 5.24
N ASP A 302 -20.40 5.91 4.54
CA ASP A 302 -19.52 6.65 3.64
C ASP A 302 -18.43 7.35 4.47
N TYR A 303 -17.19 6.89 4.31
CA TYR A 303 -16.05 7.38 5.07
C TYR A 303 -15.64 8.82 4.73
N ARG A 304 -15.95 9.30 3.53
CA ARG A 304 -15.62 10.64 3.04
C ARG A 304 -16.67 11.66 3.49
N GLU A 305 -17.93 11.26 3.53
CA GLU A 305 -19.04 12.16 3.85
C GLU A 305 -19.67 11.88 5.22
N GLU A 306 -20.34 10.73 5.37
CA GLU A 306 -21.14 10.41 6.55
C GLU A 306 -20.28 10.29 7.81
N PHE A 307 -19.21 9.49 7.76
CA PHE A 307 -18.32 9.26 8.90
C PHE A 307 -17.66 10.57 9.36
N GLN A 308 -17.13 11.37 8.41
CA GLN A 308 -16.52 12.66 8.75
C GLN A 308 -17.51 13.60 9.43
N LYS A 309 -18.76 13.63 8.95
CA LYS A 309 -19.83 14.39 9.59
C LYS A 309 -20.07 13.90 11.01
N TRP A 310 -20.20 12.59 11.22
CA TRP A 310 -20.45 12.02 12.55
C TRP A 310 -19.36 12.38 13.56
N VAL A 311 -18.08 12.35 13.17
CA VAL A 311 -16.97 12.74 14.05
C VAL A 311 -17.11 14.18 14.56
N GLY A 312 -17.58 15.11 13.73
CA GLY A 312 -17.76 16.51 14.11
C GLY A 312 -19.05 16.79 14.89
N THR A 313 -20.07 15.93 14.77
CA THR A 313 -21.43 16.24 15.22
C THR A 313 -21.99 15.35 16.33
N LEU A 314 -21.44 14.16 16.58
CA LEU A 314 -21.97 13.22 17.57
C LEU A 314 -21.13 13.21 18.85
N ALA A 315 -21.79 13.10 20.00
CA ALA A 315 -21.10 12.72 21.23
C ALA A 315 -20.64 11.25 21.16
N PRO A 316 -19.60 10.84 21.91
CA PRO A 316 -19.05 9.48 21.81
C PRO A 316 -20.08 8.36 21.97
N LEU A 317 -20.97 8.45 22.97
CA LEU A 317 -21.99 7.42 23.21
C LEU A 317 -23.12 7.41 22.16
N ASP A 318 -23.39 8.54 21.51
CA ASP A 318 -24.33 8.60 20.39
C ASP A 318 -23.75 7.92 19.15
N PHE A 319 -22.45 8.16 18.89
CA PHE A 319 -21.72 7.48 17.82
C PHE A 319 -21.64 5.96 18.08
N GLN A 320 -21.33 5.55 19.30
CA GLN A 320 -21.35 4.13 19.69
C GLN A 320 -22.71 3.50 19.39
N SER A 321 -23.79 4.14 19.80
CA SER A 321 -25.16 3.66 19.54
C SER A 321 -25.45 3.55 18.04
N LYS A 322 -24.92 4.48 17.23
CA LYS A 322 -25.02 4.45 15.76
C LYS A 322 -24.33 3.21 15.17
N ILE A 323 -23.09 2.93 15.59
CA ILE A 323 -22.33 1.77 15.11
C ILE A 323 -22.95 0.46 15.58
N LEU A 324 -23.40 0.36 16.83
CA LEU A 324 -24.09 -0.83 17.35
C LEU A 324 -25.39 -1.14 16.58
N ASN A 325 -26.12 -0.11 16.17
CA ASN A 325 -27.28 -0.28 15.31
C ASN A 325 -26.87 -0.81 13.92
N LEU A 326 -25.85 -0.22 13.29
CA LEU A 326 -25.33 -0.70 12.00
C LEU A 326 -24.84 -2.16 12.06
N TYR A 327 -24.15 -2.52 13.14
CA TYR A 327 -23.74 -3.90 13.43
C TYR A 327 -24.94 -4.84 13.49
N THR A 328 -25.98 -4.48 14.25
CA THR A 328 -27.21 -5.29 14.37
C THR A 328 -27.93 -5.43 13.04
N GLN A 329 -27.97 -4.38 12.22
CA GLN A 329 -28.53 -4.44 10.87
C GLN A 329 -27.72 -5.38 9.96
N ASN A 330 -26.39 -5.35 10.04
CA ASN A 330 -25.54 -6.25 9.28
C ASN A 330 -25.72 -7.71 9.68
N GLU A 331 -25.81 -8.01 10.98
CA GLU A 331 -26.13 -9.36 11.46
C GLU A 331 -27.50 -9.84 10.96
N ALA A 332 -28.51 -8.97 10.99
CA ALA A 332 -29.84 -9.30 10.45
C ALA A 332 -29.80 -9.57 8.94
N ARG A 333 -29.10 -8.72 8.16
CA ARG A 333 -28.89 -8.91 6.72
C ARG A 333 -28.17 -10.22 6.42
N LEU A 334 -27.12 -10.53 7.17
CA LEU A 334 -26.39 -11.79 7.03
C LEU A 334 -27.32 -12.96 7.32
N ASN A 335 -28.09 -12.94 8.42
CA ASN A 335 -29.03 -14.02 8.75
C ASN A 335 -30.09 -14.24 7.65
N THR A 336 -30.62 -13.17 7.05
CA THR A 336 -31.51 -13.27 5.89
C THR A 336 -30.78 -13.90 4.70
N PHE A 337 -29.59 -13.42 4.36
CA PHE A 337 -28.77 -13.97 3.28
C PHE A 337 -28.49 -15.47 3.47
N LEU A 338 -28.13 -15.89 4.69
CA LEU A 338 -27.90 -17.29 5.07
C LEU A 338 -29.15 -18.17 4.93
N SER A 339 -30.34 -17.59 5.13
CA SER A 339 -31.61 -18.34 4.99
C SER A 339 -32.02 -18.54 3.52
N GLU A 340 -31.55 -17.67 2.63
CA GLU A 340 -31.87 -17.67 1.21
C GLU A 340 -30.80 -18.38 0.36
N ASN A 341 -29.58 -18.52 0.89
CA ASN A 341 -28.42 -19.03 0.16
C ASN A 341 -27.72 -20.16 0.93
N SER A 342 -27.34 -21.22 0.23
CA SER A 342 -26.54 -22.30 0.82
C SER A 342 -25.05 -21.95 0.78
N ILE A 343 -24.55 -21.34 1.86
CA ILE A 343 -23.11 -21.07 2.03
C ILE A 343 -22.48 -22.01 3.07
N SER A 344 -21.16 -22.16 3.02
CA SER A 344 -20.43 -22.97 4.00
C SER A 344 -20.41 -22.31 5.38
N LYS A 345 -20.34 -23.14 6.44
CA LYS A 345 -20.17 -22.63 7.81
C LYS A 345 -18.91 -21.78 7.96
N LYS A 346 -17.84 -22.12 7.25
CA LYS A 346 -16.60 -21.36 7.22
C LYS A 346 -16.79 -19.95 6.63
N ALA A 347 -17.52 -19.83 5.52
CA ALA A 347 -17.85 -18.51 4.95
C ALA A 347 -18.77 -17.70 5.87
N GLU A 348 -19.72 -18.35 6.56
CA GLU A 348 -20.51 -17.70 7.60
C GLU A 348 -19.63 -17.13 8.73
N ASP A 349 -18.71 -17.94 9.26
CA ASP A 349 -17.81 -17.53 10.34
C ASP A 349 -16.93 -16.35 9.91
N PHE A 350 -16.45 -16.36 8.66
CA PHE A 350 -15.74 -15.22 8.07
C PHE A 350 -16.60 -13.95 8.05
N HIS A 351 -17.82 -14.02 7.53
CA HIS A 351 -18.71 -12.85 7.40
C HIS A 351 -19.08 -12.26 8.76
N ARG A 352 -19.36 -13.10 9.77
CA ARG A 352 -19.62 -12.64 11.14
C ARG A 352 -18.40 -11.95 11.74
N ALA A 353 -17.21 -12.52 11.58
CA ALA A 353 -15.97 -11.92 12.05
C ALA A 353 -15.67 -10.59 11.34
N HIS A 354 -15.93 -10.51 10.02
CA HIS A 354 -15.77 -9.29 9.24
C HIS A 354 -16.72 -8.18 9.69
N ILE A 355 -17.99 -8.49 9.99
CA ILE A 355 -18.97 -7.52 10.51
C ILE A 355 -18.53 -6.96 11.87
N LYS A 356 -18.03 -7.81 12.77
CA LYS A 356 -17.43 -7.40 14.05
C LYS A 356 -16.20 -6.49 13.87
N LEU A 357 -15.31 -6.84 12.93
CA LEU A 357 -14.11 -6.05 12.63
C LEU A 357 -14.43 -4.65 12.10
N ILE A 358 -15.41 -4.53 11.22
CA ILE A 358 -15.88 -3.24 10.72
C ILE A 358 -16.37 -2.37 11.89
N ALA A 359 -17.28 -2.90 12.71
CA ALA A 359 -17.86 -2.15 13.81
C ALA A 359 -16.80 -1.70 14.84
N SER A 360 -15.92 -2.61 15.25
CA SER A 360 -14.85 -2.30 16.20
C SER A 360 -13.83 -1.30 15.65
N THR A 361 -13.44 -1.44 14.38
CA THR A 361 -12.50 -0.51 13.72
C THR A 361 -13.10 0.88 13.54
N ASP A 362 -14.38 0.99 13.17
CA ASP A 362 -15.09 2.27 13.07
C ASP A 362 -15.12 3.01 14.41
N MET A 363 -15.30 2.29 15.52
CA MET A 363 -15.25 2.85 16.88
C MET A 363 -13.86 3.40 17.24
N PHE A 364 -12.80 2.64 16.96
CA PHE A 364 -11.43 3.15 17.16
C PHE A 364 -11.13 4.36 16.27
N ASN A 365 -11.46 4.28 14.99
CA ASN A 365 -11.22 5.36 14.02
C ASN A 365 -11.95 6.66 14.40
N PHE A 366 -13.12 6.56 15.03
CA PHE A 366 -13.85 7.73 15.52
C PHE A 366 -13.05 8.46 16.59
N VAL A 367 -12.51 7.75 17.58
CA VAL A 367 -11.69 8.34 18.64
C VAL A 367 -10.44 9.00 18.06
N ASP A 368 -9.69 8.28 17.22
CA ASP A 368 -8.45 8.77 16.61
C ASP A 368 -8.68 10.04 15.78
N ARG A 369 -9.73 10.02 14.94
CA ARG A 369 -10.07 11.15 14.08
C ARG A 369 -10.52 12.36 14.90
N ARG A 370 -11.26 12.14 15.97
CA ARG A 370 -11.73 13.20 16.86
C ARG A 370 -10.57 13.86 17.60
N ASP A 371 -9.60 13.09 18.07
CA ASP A 371 -8.40 13.61 18.73
C ASP A 371 -7.51 14.39 17.75
N TYR A 372 -7.40 13.94 16.50
CA TYR A 372 -6.77 14.71 15.43
C TYR A 372 -7.47 16.06 15.20
N LEU A 373 -8.80 16.07 15.11
CA LEU A 373 -9.57 17.30 14.87
C LEU A 373 -9.55 18.25 16.09
N LYS A 374 -9.60 17.71 17.32
CA LYS A 374 -9.47 18.47 18.58
C LYS A 374 -8.15 19.25 18.63
N LYS A 375 -7.06 18.70 18.09
CA LYS A 375 -5.76 19.39 17.97
C LYS A 375 -5.77 20.53 16.94
N LYS A 376 -6.65 20.49 15.93
CA LYS A 376 -6.79 21.55 14.91
C LYS A 376 -7.76 22.65 15.31
N ASP A 377 -8.88 22.29 15.94
CA ASP A 377 -9.88 23.23 16.42
C ASP A 377 -10.12 22.99 17.92
N THR A 378 -9.39 23.76 18.73
CA THR A 378 -9.47 23.70 20.19
C THR A 378 -10.72 24.39 20.74
N THR A 379 -11.62 24.91 19.90
CA THR A 379 -12.82 25.65 20.32
C THR A 379 -14.11 24.86 20.14
N HIS A 380 -14.13 23.87 19.24
CA HIS A 380 -15.31 23.06 18.91
C HIS A 380 -15.87 22.28 20.12
N ALA A 381 -17.10 22.56 20.53
CA ALA A 381 -17.68 22.04 21.77
C ALA A 381 -17.79 20.50 21.81
N ILE A 382 -18.24 19.88 20.72
CA ILE A 382 -18.41 18.41 20.63
C ILE A 382 -17.06 17.67 20.67
N LEU A 383 -16.02 18.22 20.04
CA LEU A 383 -14.68 17.62 20.02
C LEU A 383 -13.99 17.70 21.40
N LYS A 384 -14.52 18.47 22.35
CA LYS A 384 -14.01 18.55 23.73
C LYS A 384 -14.60 17.51 24.67
N LEU A 385 -15.70 16.85 24.29
CA LEU A 385 -16.27 15.79 25.13
C LEU A 385 -15.21 14.70 25.32
N GLU A 386 -15.01 14.24 26.54
CA GLU A 386 -14.10 13.12 26.78
C GLU A 386 -14.79 11.81 26.38
N VAL A 387 -13.99 10.83 25.92
CA VAL A 387 -14.51 9.49 25.61
C VAL A 387 -14.58 8.73 26.95
N PRO A 388 -15.76 8.36 27.44
CA PRO A 388 -15.89 7.68 28.73
C PRO A 388 -15.39 6.24 28.64
N ASP A 389 -14.95 5.66 29.75
CA ASP A 389 -14.48 4.27 29.81
C ASP A 389 -15.53 3.27 29.31
N SER A 390 -16.81 3.54 29.60
CA SER A 390 -17.95 2.74 29.13
C SER A 390 -18.08 2.64 27.61
N TYR A 391 -17.49 3.57 26.86
CA TYR A 391 -17.37 3.48 25.41
C TYR A 391 -16.50 2.28 25.01
N TYR A 392 -15.33 2.15 25.63
CA TYR A 392 -14.39 1.05 25.36
C TYR A 392 -14.87 -0.27 25.94
N GLU A 393 -15.44 -0.27 27.16
CA GLU A 393 -16.01 -1.48 27.78
C GLU A 393 -17.08 -2.12 26.89
N SER A 394 -17.88 -1.32 26.18
CA SER A 394 -18.89 -1.84 25.25
C SER A 394 -18.29 -2.57 24.05
N MET A 395 -17.06 -2.19 23.64
CA MET A 395 -16.36 -2.79 22.50
C MET A 395 -15.97 -4.23 22.78
N GLN A 396 -15.78 -4.63 24.04
CA GLN A 396 -15.36 -5.99 24.42
C GLN A 396 -16.20 -7.08 23.74
N THR A 397 -17.51 -6.85 23.63
CA THR A 397 -18.44 -7.79 22.97
C THR A 397 -18.37 -7.83 21.45
N LEU A 398 -17.79 -6.80 20.83
CA LEU A 398 -17.60 -6.68 19.39
C LEU A 398 -16.23 -7.12 18.93
N LEU A 399 -15.22 -7.12 19.80
CA LEU A 399 -13.84 -7.36 19.41
C LEU A 399 -13.57 -8.86 19.19
N PRO A 400 -13.25 -9.31 17.96
CA PRO A 400 -13.01 -10.71 17.66
C PRO A 400 -11.56 -11.12 18.00
N VAL A 401 -11.13 -10.89 19.24
CA VAL A 401 -9.71 -10.94 19.67
C VAL A 401 -9.13 -12.35 19.77
N ASN A 402 -9.99 -13.37 19.80
CA ASN A 402 -9.61 -14.79 19.83
C ASN A 402 -10.31 -15.60 18.72
N GLU A 403 -10.74 -14.95 17.64
CA GLU A 403 -11.47 -15.59 16.53
C GLU A 403 -10.54 -15.74 15.30
N PRO A 404 -10.04 -16.94 14.96
CA PRO A 404 -9.17 -17.15 13.79
C PRO A 404 -9.81 -16.72 12.47
N ALA A 405 -11.14 -16.80 12.36
CA ALA A 405 -11.88 -16.30 11.20
C ALA A 405 -11.65 -14.79 10.97
N ALA A 406 -11.46 -14.02 12.04
CA ALA A 406 -11.18 -12.59 11.95
C ALA A 406 -9.79 -12.35 11.36
N LEU A 407 -8.79 -13.14 11.78
CA LEU A 407 -7.41 -13.09 11.27
C LEU A 407 -7.32 -13.45 9.78
N ALA A 408 -8.29 -14.22 9.28
CA ALA A 408 -8.39 -14.52 7.85
C ALA A 408 -8.93 -13.37 7.00
N THR A 409 -9.38 -12.27 7.59
CA THR A 409 -9.84 -11.07 6.85
C THR A 409 -8.67 -10.10 6.63
N ASN A 410 -8.76 -9.25 5.60
CA ASN A 410 -7.79 -8.15 5.39
C ASN A 410 -7.89 -7.00 6.41
N GLN A 411 -8.80 -7.06 7.39
CA GLN A 411 -9.02 -5.97 8.36
C GLN A 411 -8.42 -6.24 9.75
N TYR A 412 -8.02 -7.48 10.05
CA TYR A 412 -7.54 -7.83 11.39
C TYR A 412 -6.27 -7.07 11.79
N SER A 413 -5.39 -6.84 10.81
CA SER A 413 -4.19 -6.01 10.94
C SER A 413 -4.46 -4.63 11.54
N THR A 414 -5.58 -4.03 11.12
CA THR A 414 -6.04 -2.71 11.54
C THR A 414 -6.54 -2.78 12.98
N LEU A 415 -7.32 -3.80 13.34
CA LEU A 415 -7.75 -4.01 14.72
C LEU A 415 -6.54 -4.12 15.67
N ILE A 416 -5.59 -5.01 15.36
CA ILE A 416 -4.39 -5.18 16.18
C ILE A 416 -3.62 -3.87 16.27
N ASN A 417 -3.48 -3.13 15.17
CA ASN A 417 -2.83 -1.83 15.21
C ASN A 417 -3.55 -0.82 16.12
N ARG A 418 -4.90 -0.79 16.10
CA ARG A 418 -5.67 0.08 17.02
C ARG A 418 -5.51 -0.35 18.47
N LEU A 419 -5.48 -1.65 18.75
CA LEU A 419 -5.18 -2.16 20.08
C LEU A 419 -3.77 -1.79 20.51
N GLU A 420 -2.76 -1.82 19.64
CA GLU A 420 -1.37 -1.50 19.98
C GLU A 420 -1.12 -0.04 20.34
N TYR A 421 -1.82 0.90 19.68
CA TYR A 421 -1.53 2.34 19.72
C TYR A 421 -2.70 3.21 20.19
N THR A 422 -3.72 2.60 20.78
CA THR A 422 -4.86 3.33 21.36
C THR A 422 -4.42 4.37 22.40
N ASN A 423 -5.14 5.50 22.44
CA ASN A 423 -4.81 6.62 23.34
C ASN A 423 -4.89 6.25 24.82
N VAL A 424 -5.58 5.16 25.18
CA VAL A 424 -5.57 4.60 26.54
C VAL A 424 -4.12 4.30 27.01
N PHE A 425 -3.25 3.86 26.10
CA PHE A 425 -1.85 3.54 26.44
C PHE A 425 -0.96 4.77 26.47
N THR A 426 -1.23 5.77 25.64
CA THR A 426 -0.39 6.99 25.56
C THR A 426 -0.30 7.73 26.90
N LYS A 427 -1.35 7.69 27.74
CA LYS A 427 -1.31 8.27 29.09
C LYS A 427 -0.29 7.56 29.99
N VAL A 428 -0.23 6.23 29.92
CA VAL A 428 0.72 5.42 30.70
C VAL A 428 2.15 5.59 30.20
N GLU A 429 2.36 5.67 28.90
CA GLU A 429 3.69 5.96 28.33
C GLU A 429 4.22 7.33 28.76
N HIS A 430 3.37 8.36 28.75
CA HIS A 430 3.72 9.72 29.16
C HIS A 430 3.98 9.87 30.67
N ASP A 431 3.23 9.16 31.50
CA ASP A 431 3.36 9.22 32.97
C ASP A 431 4.49 8.32 33.50
N SER A 432 4.97 7.36 32.70
CA SER A 432 6.12 6.52 33.02
C SER A 432 7.45 7.30 32.88
N GLN A 433 7.77 8.19 33.83
CA GLN A 433 9.13 8.73 34.00
C GLN A 433 10.08 7.66 34.57
N LEU A 434 10.23 6.54 33.87
CA LEU A 434 11.17 5.49 34.27
C LEU A 434 12.51 5.77 33.61
N SER A 435 13.42 6.32 34.42
CA SER A 435 14.79 6.59 34.01
C SER A 435 15.47 5.28 33.63
N ILE A 436 15.83 5.13 32.35
CA ILE A 436 16.75 4.10 31.85
C ILE A 436 18.21 4.34 32.32
N PHE A 437 18.38 5.27 33.24
CA PHE A 437 19.64 5.67 33.85
C PHE A 437 19.54 5.44 35.36
N ARG A 438 20.64 4.98 35.94
CA ARG A 438 20.81 4.93 37.40
C ARG A 438 21.03 6.33 37.93
N GLU A 439 20.54 6.59 39.14
CA GLU A 439 21.00 7.74 39.92
C GLU A 439 22.50 7.54 40.20
N PRO A 440 23.38 8.42 39.69
CA PRO A 440 24.80 8.15 39.73
C PRO A 440 25.36 8.35 41.13
N GLU A 441 26.12 7.37 41.62
CA GLU A 441 26.79 7.43 42.94
C GLU A 441 27.84 8.55 43.05
N ARG A 442 28.28 9.07 41.90
CA ARG A 442 29.23 10.17 41.75
C ARG A 442 28.72 11.09 40.67
N THR A 443 28.88 12.39 40.86
CA THR A 443 28.66 13.38 39.80
C THR A 443 29.81 13.32 38.78
N ILE A 444 29.56 13.78 37.55
CA ILE A 444 30.61 13.88 36.52
C ILE A 444 31.75 14.81 36.93
N LEU A 445 31.47 15.81 37.80
CA LEU A 445 32.49 16.69 38.36
C LEU A 445 33.42 15.90 39.29
N GLU A 446 32.87 15.14 40.23
CA GLU A 446 33.64 14.27 41.13
C GLU A 446 34.46 13.25 40.35
N TYR A 447 33.89 12.67 39.29
CA TYR A 447 34.62 11.77 38.39
C TYR A 447 35.78 12.48 37.66
N PHE A 448 35.59 13.70 37.16
CA PHE A 448 36.68 14.44 36.51
C PHE A 448 37.79 14.80 37.50
N GLU A 449 37.45 15.13 38.74
CA GLU A 449 38.42 15.37 39.81
C GLU A 449 39.20 14.10 40.19
N GLU A 450 38.52 12.96 40.32
CA GLU A 450 39.11 11.65 40.65
C GLU A 450 40.09 11.17 39.56
N GLU A 451 39.75 11.35 38.28
CA GLU A 451 40.56 10.91 37.13
C GLU A 451 41.60 11.97 36.68
N GLY A 452 41.67 13.12 37.35
CA GLY A 452 42.62 14.19 37.03
C GLY A 452 42.34 14.92 35.71
N ILE A 453 41.08 14.94 35.28
CA ILE A 453 40.62 15.59 34.04
C ILE A 453 40.39 17.08 34.30
N ALA A 454 41.16 17.95 33.64
CA ALA A 454 41.01 19.40 33.79
C ALA A 454 39.78 19.94 33.05
N LEU A 455 38.75 20.35 33.80
CA LEU A 455 37.57 21.02 33.27
C LEU A 455 37.83 22.52 33.06
N GLU A 456 37.62 23.01 31.83
CA GLU A 456 37.65 24.45 31.57
C GLU A 456 36.48 25.17 32.26
N GLU A 457 36.79 26.31 32.88
CA GLU A 457 35.85 27.11 33.68
C GLU A 457 34.58 27.49 32.90
N LYS A 458 34.70 27.69 31.59
CA LYS A 458 33.56 28.02 30.70
C LYS A 458 32.49 26.93 30.63
N TYR A 459 32.76 25.69 31.06
CA TYR A 459 31.80 24.59 31.05
C TYR A 459 31.18 24.27 32.42
N ASN A 460 31.61 24.94 33.48
CA ASN A 460 31.17 24.68 34.86
C ASN A 460 29.64 24.73 35.05
N PHE A 461 28.92 25.47 34.21
CA PHE A 461 27.47 25.61 34.32
C PHE A 461 26.69 24.40 33.78
N PHE A 462 27.28 23.54 32.94
CA PHE A 462 26.63 22.31 32.48
C PHE A 462 26.59 21.21 33.55
N LEU A 463 27.48 21.28 34.54
CA LEU A 463 27.70 20.22 35.52
C LEU A 463 27.09 20.53 36.90
N LYS A 464 26.41 21.69 37.04
CA LYS A 464 25.74 22.12 38.29
C LYS A 464 24.22 22.17 38.08
N PRO A 465 23.44 21.20 38.59
CA PRO A 465 22.01 21.04 38.28
C PRO A 465 21.09 22.21 38.66
N ASN A 466 21.57 23.18 39.44
CA ASN A 466 20.74 24.23 40.03
C ASN A 466 21.27 25.67 39.86
N ASP A 467 22.23 25.92 38.95
CA ASP A 467 22.74 27.27 38.77
C ASP A 467 21.81 28.13 37.89
N LYS A 468 20.73 28.65 38.51
CA LYS A 468 19.76 29.59 37.93
C LYS A 468 20.38 30.93 37.47
N LYS A 469 21.71 31.09 37.52
CA LYS A 469 22.44 32.34 37.22
C LYS A 469 23.08 32.42 35.83
N SER A 470 23.11 31.37 35.01
CA SER A 470 23.75 31.52 33.68
C SER A 470 22.89 32.38 32.75
N LYS A 471 23.26 33.67 32.61
CA LYS A 471 22.71 34.64 31.65
C LYS A 471 23.08 34.33 30.18
N LEU A 472 23.27 33.07 29.84
CA LEU A 472 23.66 32.63 28.51
C LEU A 472 22.42 32.50 27.63
N ASP A 473 22.50 33.09 26.44
CA ASP A 473 21.51 32.95 25.37
C ASP A 473 21.37 31.48 24.94
N SER A 474 20.20 31.10 24.39
CA SER A 474 19.92 29.73 23.99
C SER A 474 20.86 29.21 22.90
N LEU A 475 21.27 30.05 21.94
CA LEU A 475 22.21 29.68 20.88
C LEU A 475 23.62 29.47 21.44
N GLU A 476 24.03 30.32 22.38
CA GLU A 476 25.33 30.22 23.04
C GLU A 476 25.43 28.96 23.91
N ARG A 477 24.35 28.59 24.61
CA ARG A 477 24.26 27.30 25.31
C ARG A 477 24.39 26.12 24.37
N ILE A 478 23.69 26.13 23.23
CA ILE A 478 23.77 25.04 22.23
C ILE A 478 25.20 24.91 21.71
N LYS A 479 25.84 26.04 21.38
CA LYS A 479 27.23 26.07 20.91
C LYS A 479 28.19 25.50 21.96
N LEU A 480 28.11 25.97 23.20
CA LEU A 480 28.97 25.52 24.29
C LEU A 480 28.73 24.04 24.67
N ALA A 481 27.48 23.57 24.59
CA ALA A 481 27.14 22.16 24.81
C ALA A 481 27.76 21.27 23.73
N LYS A 482 27.73 21.73 22.47
CA LYS A 482 28.39 21.03 21.36
C LYS A 482 29.90 21.00 21.55
N GLU A 483 30.53 22.12 21.88
CA GLU A 483 31.97 22.19 22.18
C GLU A 483 32.35 21.29 23.36
N PHE A 484 31.55 21.28 24.44
CA PHE A 484 31.76 20.41 25.59
C PHE A 484 31.70 18.93 25.18
N ASN A 485 30.64 18.53 24.47
CA ASN A 485 30.44 17.17 24.02
C ASN A 485 31.52 16.71 23.02
N GLU A 486 32.08 17.62 22.22
CA GLU A 486 33.20 17.30 21.33
C GLU A 486 34.50 17.14 22.12
N LYS A 487 34.76 18.01 23.10
CA LYS A 487 36.02 18.01 23.86
C LYS A 487 36.12 16.89 24.88
N TYR A 488 35.09 16.70 25.72
CA TYR A 488 35.09 15.72 26.82
C TYR A 488 34.32 14.45 26.47
N LYS A 489 34.24 14.12 25.18
CA LYS A 489 33.42 13.02 24.68
C LYS A 489 33.78 11.70 25.37
N THR A 490 35.07 11.37 25.37
CA THR A 490 35.59 10.09 25.87
C THR A 490 35.38 9.96 27.37
N GLU A 491 35.66 11.02 28.11
CA GLU A 491 35.55 11.11 29.56
C GLU A 491 34.08 11.06 30.00
N SER A 492 33.22 11.82 29.33
CA SER A 492 31.78 11.80 29.60
C SER A 492 31.17 10.43 29.28
N GLN A 493 31.65 9.75 28.23
CA GLN A 493 31.25 8.38 27.91
C GLN A 493 31.73 7.37 28.97
N ALA A 494 32.96 7.51 29.47
CA ALA A 494 33.49 6.65 30.52
C ALA A 494 32.74 6.84 31.85
N TYR A 495 32.47 8.08 32.24
CA TYR A 495 31.59 8.43 33.36
C TYR A 495 30.23 7.77 33.22
N PHE A 496 29.58 8.00 32.06
CA PHE A 496 28.24 7.52 31.81
C PHE A 496 28.18 5.99 31.92
N LYS A 497 29.10 5.28 31.28
CA LYS A 497 29.19 3.81 31.35
C LYS A 497 29.40 3.29 32.77
N LYS A 498 30.13 4.03 33.61
CA LYS A 498 30.50 3.59 34.97
C LYS A 498 29.43 3.89 36.02
N TYR A 499 28.80 5.06 35.95
CA TYR A 499 27.92 5.56 37.03
C TYR A 499 26.46 5.78 36.63
N VAL A 500 26.16 5.93 35.34
CA VAL A 500 24.82 6.34 34.87
C VAL A 500 24.12 5.23 34.09
N GLU A 501 24.86 4.43 33.33
CA GLU A 501 24.30 3.37 32.49
C GLU A 501 23.67 2.25 33.33
N ALA A 502 22.38 2.00 33.09
CA ALA A 502 21.65 0.90 33.70
C ALA A 502 22.15 -0.46 33.18
N THR A 503 22.16 -1.49 34.03
CA THR A 503 22.50 -2.85 33.57
C THR A 503 21.42 -3.41 32.65
N PRO A 504 21.73 -4.46 31.88
CA PRO A 504 20.72 -5.15 31.08
C PRO A 504 19.48 -5.59 31.87
N GLU A 505 19.64 -6.01 33.12
CA GLU A 505 18.55 -6.41 34.02
C GLU A 505 17.65 -5.23 34.40
N ASP A 506 18.24 -4.09 34.75
CA ASP A 506 17.48 -2.87 35.07
C ASP A 506 16.67 -2.41 33.85
N LYS A 507 17.31 -2.41 32.66
CA LYS A 507 16.67 -2.06 31.39
C LYS A 507 15.53 -3.03 31.08
N ALA A 508 15.74 -4.34 31.25
CA ALA A 508 14.73 -5.36 31.03
C ALA A 508 13.54 -5.21 31.98
N GLN A 509 13.79 -4.94 33.26
CA GLN A 509 12.75 -4.75 34.26
C GLN A 509 11.82 -3.59 33.92
N VAL A 510 12.36 -2.45 33.48
CA VAL A 510 11.57 -1.29 33.01
C VAL A 510 10.64 -1.69 31.86
N VAL A 511 11.14 -2.47 30.90
CA VAL A 511 10.35 -2.94 29.75
C VAL A 511 9.26 -3.91 30.18
N LEU A 512 9.57 -4.86 31.07
CA LEU A 512 8.61 -5.84 31.56
C LEU A 512 7.50 -5.20 32.40
N ASP A 513 7.81 -4.16 33.17
CA ASP A 513 6.79 -3.44 33.92
C ASP A 513 5.85 -2.63 33.01
N LYS A 514 6.36 -2.10 31.89
CA LYS A 514 5.51 -1.51 30.83
C LYS A 514 4.58 -2.55 30.20
N TRP A 515 5.09 -3.76 29.93
CA TRP A 515 4.25 -4.85 29.42
C TRP A 515 3.15 -5.26 30.41
N LYS A 516 3.46 -5.38 31.70
CA LYS A 516 2.44 -5.67 32.74
C LYS A 516 1.35 -4.61 32.79
N GLN A 517 1.71 -3.33 32.68
CA GLN A 517 0.75 -2.23 32.62
C GLN A 517 -0.11 -2.33 31.36
N LYS A 518 0.52 -2.55 30.20
CA LYS A 518 -0.18 -2.72 28.91
C LYS A 518 -1.16 -3.89 28.95
N ASP A 519 -0.75 -5.05 29.45
CA ASP A 519 -1.61 -6.23 29.61
C ASP A 519 -2.81 -5.90 30.53
N SER A 520 -2.59 -5.20 31.65
CA SER A 520 -3.67 -4.81 32.56
C SER A 520 -4.70 -3.89 31.89
N LEU A 521 -4.25 -2.96 31.04
CA LEU A 521 -5.13 -2.06 30.30
C LEU A 521 -5.86 -2.78 29.16
N LEU A 522 -5.20 -3.70 28.46
CA LEU A 522 -5.80 -4.56 27.44
C LEU A 522 -6.97 -5.36 28.02
N VAL A 523 -6.77 -5.98 29.18
CA VAL A 523 -7.83 -6.71 29.90
C VAL A 523 -8.95 -5.75 30.33
N HIS A 524 -8.60 -4.66 31.01
CA HIS A 524 -9.60 -3.76 31.60
C HIS A 524 -10.52 -3.12 30.56
N PHE A 525 -9.96 -2.54 29.49
CA PHE A 525 -10.72 -1.78 28.51
C PHE A 525 -11.27 -2.67 27.39
N PHE A 526 -10.51 -3.67 26.94
CA PHE A 526 -10.80 -4.40 25.72
C PHE A 526 -11.09 -5.89 25.94
N GLY A 527 -11.01 -6.38 27.18
CA GLY A 527 -11.23 -7.79 27.49
C GLY A 527 -10.18 -8.71 26.86
N VAL A 528 -9.02 -8.16 26.46
CA VAL A 528 -7.93 -8.90 25.82
C VAL A 528 -7.00 -9.42 26.91
N ASP A 529 -7.10 -10.71 27.22
CA ASP A 529 -6.24 -11.37 28.21
C ASP A 529 -5.18 -12.24 27.51
N LYS A 530 -5.06 -13.52 27.85
CA LYS A 530 -4.12 -14.48 27.25
C LYS A 530 -4.69 -15.09 25.96
N ASP A 531 -5.12 -14.21 25.07
CA ASP A 531 -5.79 -14.53 23.81
C ASP A 531 -4.88 -14.34 22.59
N LEU A 532 -5.33 -14.81 21.42
CA LEU A 532 -4.59 -14.69 20.16
C LEU A 532 -4.12 -13.25 19.86
N ALA A 533 -4.99 -12.24 20.03
CA ALA A 533 -4.61 -10.85 19.79
C ALA A 533 -3.47 -10.37 20.71
N SER A 534 -3.46 -10.79 21.98
CA SER A 534 -2.43 -10.42 22.96
C SER A 534 -1.07 -11.01 22.59
N ASP A 535 -1.07 -12.27 22.14
CA ASP A 535 0.12 -12.95 21.65
C ASP A 535 0.67 -12.25 20.39
N ILE A 536 -0.20 -11.89 19.43
CA ILE A 536 0.18 -11.16 18.22
C ILE A 536 0.79 -9.79 18.57
N ILE A 537 0.16 -9.02 19.46
CA ILE A 537 0.66 -7.71 19.90
C ILE A 537 2.08 -7.84 20.48
N LYS A 538 2.36 -8.89 21.25
CA LYS A 538 3.68 -9.16 21.80
C LYS A 538 4.66 -9.51 20.68
N VAL A 539 4.33 -10.43 19.78
CA VAL A 539 5.22 -10.87 18.68
C VAL A 539 5.56 -9.72 17.72
N ARG A 540 4.57 -8.92 17.30
CA ARG A 540 4.77 -7.77 16.40
C ARG A 540 5.73 -6.72 16.96
N SER A 541 5.90 -6.65 18.28
CA SER A 541 6.82 -5.71 18.93
C SER A 541 8.29 -6.15 18.93
N LEU A 542 8.55 -7.45 18.73
CA LEU A 542 9.86 -8.05 19.04
C LEU A 542 10.98 -7.54 18.14
N LYS A 543 10.75 -7.41 16.83
CA LYS A 543 11.80 -6.97 15.89
C LYS A 543 12.35 -5.59 16.27
N PHE A 544 11.46 -4.62 16.44
CA PHE A 544 11.83 -3.27 16.87
C PHE A 544 12.53 -3.29 18.24
N PHE A 545 11.99 -4.09 19.17
CA PHE A 545 12.56 -4.21 20.51
C PHE A 545 14.00 -4.77 20.47
N PHE A 546 14.24 -5.84 19.72
CA PHE A 546 15.56 -6.45 19.58
C PHE A 546 16.54 -5.49 18.87
N ASP A 547 16.13 -4.82 17.80
CA ASP A 547 16.98 -3.84 17.12
C ASP A 547 17.43 -2.68 18.05
N PHE A 548 16.62 -2.35 19.05
CA PHE A 548 16.85 -1.22 19.94
C PHE A 548 17.67 -1.54 21.19
N TRP A 549 17.34 -2.62 21.92
CA TRP A 549 17.85 -2.83 23.29
C TRP A 549 19.15 -3.64 23.40
N GLY A 550 19.62 -4.25 22.32
CA GLY A 550 20.82 -5.10 22.31
C GLY A 550 20.59 -6.47 22.95
N LYS A 551 21.52 -7.42 22.71
CA LYS A 551 21.30 -8.86 22.95
C LYS A 551 20.94 -9.21 24.40
N GLU A 552 21.75 -8.77 25.37
CA GLU A 552 21.59 -9.15 26.79
C GLU A 552 20.24 -8.72 27.37
N THR A 553 19.84 -7.45 27.16
CA THR A 553 18.51 -6.97 27.57
C THR A 553 17.41 -7.69 26.80
N SER A 554 17.63 -7.95 25.51
CA SER A 554 16.65 -8.64 24.67
C SER A 554 16.38 -10.07 25.11
N GLU A 555 17.41 -10.82 25.51
CA GLU A 555 17.30 -12.18 26.04
C GLU A 555 16.43 -12.24 27.29
N LEU A 556 16.66 -11.33 28.24
CA LEU A 556 15.91 -11.28 29.49
C LEU A 556 14.42 -10.98 29.27
N VAL A 557 14.11 -9.99 28.43
CA VAL A 557 12.72 -9.64 28.11
C VAL A 557 12.04 -10.74 27.31
N TRP A 558 12.73 -11.30 26.30
CA TRP A 558 12.18 -12.39 25.49
C TRP A 558 11.87 -13.61 26.34
N ALA A 559 12.75 -14.03 27.24
CA ALA A 559 12.51 -15.15 28.14
C ALA A 559 11.19 -14.98 28.92
N SER A 560 10.92 -13.78 29.43
CA SER A 560 9.68 -13.49 30.17
C SER A 560 8.43 -13.38 29.28
N LEU A 561 8.53 -12.72 28.11
CA LEU A 561 7.39 -12.61 27.19
C LEU A 561 7.00 -13.97 26.61
N LYS A 562 7.99 -14.81 26.28
CA LYS A 562 7.80 -16.16 25.72
C LYS A 562 6.97 -17.07 26.63
N GLU A 563 7.08 -16.93 27.95
CA GLU A 563 6.27 -17.68 28.92
C GLU A 563 4.79 -17.26 28.89
N ASN A 564 4.52 -16.00 28.57
CA ASN A 564 3.17 -15.44 28.53
C ASN A 564 2.47 -15.58 27.19
N ILE A 565 3.19 -15.97 26.13
CA ILE A 565 2.61 -16.28 24.83
C ILE A 565 1.99 -17.68 24.88
N GLY A 566 0.68 -17.77 24.65
CA GLY A 566 -0.07 -19.02 24.71
C GLY A 566 0.03 -19.86 23.43
N ASN A 567 -0.08 -19.21 22.27
CA ASN A 567 -0.11 -19.85 20.98
C ASN A 567 1.28 -20.40 20.59
N PRO A 568 1.41 -21.72 20.31
CA PRO A 568 2.70 -22.33 19.99
C PRO A 568 3.36 -21.77 18.73
N PHE A 569 2.58 -21.46 17.69
CA PHE A 569 3.09 -20.91 16.44
C PHE A 569 3.67 -19.51 16.65
N LEU A 570 2.94 -18.63 17.34
CA LEU A 570 3.41 -17.28 17.68
C LEU A 570 4.64 -17.30 18.59
N LYS A 571 4.73 -18.28 19.49
CA LYS A 571 5.93 -18.49 20.31
C LYS A 571 7.14 -18.87 19.46
N ALA A 572 6.95 -19.75 18.47
CA ALA A 572 7.99 -20.10 17.51
C ALA A 572 8.38 -18.90 16.63
N GLU A 573 7.42 -18.08 16.20
CA GLU A 573 7.68 -16.85 15.47
C GLU A 573 8.53 -15.85 16.26
N GLY A 574 8.21 -15.63 17.53
CA GLY A 574 9.04 -14.78 18.37
C GLY A 574 10.47 -15.32 18.55
N GLN A 575 10.61 -16.64 18.65
CA GLN A 575 11.93 -17.29 18.72
C GLN A 575 12.71 -17.12 17.41
N ARG A 576 12.06 -17.27 16.26
CA ARG A 576 12.66 -17.05 14.94
C ARG A 576 13.15 -15.62 14.78
N ILE A 577 12.34 -14.63 15.15
CA ILE A 577 12.73 -13.20 15.10
C ILE A 577 13.95 -12.95 16.01
N TYR A 578 13.98 -13.56 17.19
CA TYR A 578 15.11 -13.48 18.11
C TYR A 578 16.40 -14.06 17.48
N GLU A 579 16.33 -15.26 16.91
CA GLU A 579 17.47 -15.94 16.27
C GLU A 579 17.96 -15.24 15.00
N GLN A 580 17.06 -14.64 14.23
CA GLN A 580 17.43 -13.82 13.07
C GLN A 580 18.15 -12.53 13.49
N THR A 581 17.74 -11.92 14.60
CA THR A 581 18.36 -10.68 15.09
C THR A 581 19.69 -10.96 15.78
N TYR A 582 19.78 -12.07 16.53
CA TYR A 582 20.95 -12.49 17.29
C TYR A 582 21.37 -13.91 16.92
N PRO A 583 21.91 -14.11 15.71
CA PRO A 583 22.28 -15.44 15.27
C PRO A 583 23.32 -16.05 16.20
N GLN A 584 23.07 -17.29 16.62
CA GLN A 584 24.08 -18.07 17.32
C GLN A 584 25.22 -18.37 16.32
N VAL A 585 26.45 -18.10 16.73
CA VAL A 585 27.63 -18.59 16.01
C VAL A 585 27.84 -20.02 16.50
N SER A 586 27.12 -20.97 15.90
CA SER A 586 27.41 -22.39 16.08
C SER A 586 27.14 -23.16 14.79
N ASP A 587 28.11 -23.99 14.43
CA ASP A 587 28.00 -24.99 13.38
C ASP A 587 26.91 -26.01 13.74
N ASN A 588 26.01 -26.27 12.78
CA ASN A 588 24.98 -27.33 12.73
C ASN A 588 23.67 -27.19 13.54
N GLU A 589 22.58 -27.17 12.76
CA GLU A 589 21.17 -27.55 13.04
C GLU A 589 20.33 -26.60 13.92
N MET A 590 19.03 -26.33 13.68
CA MET A 590 17.99 -27.11 12.98
C MET A 590 16.95 -26.16 12.32
N ILE A 591 16.51 -26.51 11.11
CA ILE A 591 15.50 -25.81 10.32
C ILE A 591 14.11 -26.10 10.91
N VAL A 592 13.30 -25.05 11.15
CA VAL A 592 11.88 -25.20 11.52
C VAL A 592 11.04 -24.95 10.26
N ASP A 593 10.38 -26.00 9.79
CA ASP A 593 9.47 -26.08 8.63
C ASP A 593 9.96 -25.41 7.33
N ALA A 594 10.68 -26.20 6.54
CA ALA A 594 11.12 -25.87 5.19
C ALA A 594 9.97 -26.08 4.21
N ASP A 595 9.31 -24.99 3.80
CA ASP A 595 8.63 -24.83 2.49
C ASP A 595 8.37 -23.34 2.13
N ILE A 596 9.04 -22.40 2.82
CA ILE A 596 9.20 -21.00 2.41
C ILE A 596 10.69 -20.68 2.57
N PRO A 597 11.37 -20.02 1.61
CA PRO A 597 12.70 -19.47 1.86
C PRO A 597 12.59 -18.58 3.10
N THR A 598 13.27 -18.96 4.19
CA THR A 598 13.51 -18.04 5.30
C THR A 598 14.04 -16.77 4.68
N ALA A 599 13.27 -15.68 4.70
CA ALA A 599 13.57 -14.42 4.04
C ALA A 599 15.08 -14.22 4.01
N GLU A 600 15.63 -14.28 2.80
CA GLU A 600 17.01 -14.65 2.51
C GLU A 600 17.97 -13.98 3.49
N THR A 601 18.57 -14.80 4.35
CA THR A 601 19.86 -14.52 4.99
C THR A 601 20.00 -13.12 5.58
N PHE A 602 19.26 -12.84 6.66
CA PHE A 602 19.75 -11.91 7.68
C PHE A 602 21.01 -12.49 8.34
N LYS A 603 22.17 -12.30 7.67
CA LYS A 603 23.50 -12.38 8.26
C LYS A 603 24.46 -11.50 7.45
N GLU A 604 24.92 -10.44 8.09
CA GLU A 604 26.05 -9.60 7.70
C GLU A 604 26.03 -9.00 6.27
N ASN A 605 25.21 -7.96 6.12
CA ASN A 605 25.42 -6.81 5.22
C ASN A 605 25.59 -7.05 3.71
N THR A 606 25.04 -8.11 3.11
CA THR A 606 24.88 -8.15 1.65
C THR A 606 23.65 -8.96 1.24
N LEU A 607 22.57 -8.30 0.82
CA LEU A 607 21.48 -8.96 0.08
C LEU A 607 21.99 -9.24 -1.34
N ILE A 608 22.05 -10.52 -1.71
CA ILE A 608 22.31 -10.93 -3.10
C ILE A 608 20.99 -10.78 -3.84
N LEU A 609 20.93 -9.81 -4.75
CA LEU A 609 19.72 -9.61 -5.56
C LEU A 609 19.49 -10.81 -6.48
N PRO A 610 18.31 -11.44 -6.49
CA PRO A 610 17.98 -12.50 -7.43
C PRO A 610 18.06 -11.99 -8.87
N GLU A 611 18.46 -12.84 -9.82
CA GLU A 611 18.46 -12.45 -11.23
C GLU A 611 17.02 -12.29 -11.76
N GLY A 612 16.78 -11.30 -12.61
CA GLY A 612 15.44 -11.03 -13.14
C GLY A 612 15.27 -9.60 -13.67
N LYS A 613 14.08 -9.31 -14.21
CA LYS A 613 13.75 -7.99 -14.78
C LYS A 613 13.93 -6.85 -13.77
N GLY A 614 13.53 -7.08 -12.51
CA GLY A 614 13.68 -6.10 -11.42
C GLY A 614 15.15 -5.77 -11.15
N THR A 615 15.99 -6.77 -10.94
CA THR A 615 17.43 -6.58 -10.71
C THR A 615 18.13 -5.97 -11.91
N ALA A 616 17.79 -6.36 -13.13
CA ALA A 616 18.34 -5.74 -14.34
C ALA A 616 17.99 -4.25 -14.42
N ALA A 617 16.73 -3.88 -14.16
CA ALA A 617 16.31 -2.47 -14.13
C ALA A 617 16.99 -1.68 -13.00
N PHE A 618 17.14 -2.28 -11.81
CA PHE A 618 17.80 -1.66 -10.68
C PHE A 618 19.30 -1.42 -10.94
N ARG A 619 19.98 -2.42 -11.53
CA ARG A 619 21.40 -2.31 -11.94
C ARG A 619 21.58 -1.28 -13.06
N ASN A 620 20.66 -1.15 -14.01
CA ASN A 620 20.72 -0.09 -15.04
C ASN A 620 20.73 1.32 -14.43
N ILE A 621 20.04 1.53 -13.30
CA ILE A 621 20.03 2.81 -12.57
C ILE A 621 21.31 3.00 -11.74
N THR A 622 21.81 1.94 -11.10
CA THR A 622 22.84 2.03 -10.06
C THR A 622 24.28 1.80 -10.57
N ASP A 623 24.47 0.98 -11.59
CA ASP A 623 25.78 0.65 -12.16
C ASP A 623 26.58 1.88 -12.66
N PRO A 624 25.96 2.94 -13.23
CA PRO A 624 26.67 4.17 -13.58
C PRO A 624 27.39 4.85 -12.40
N PHE A 625 27.03 4.51 -11.17
CA PHE A 625 27.60 5.07 -9.93
C PHE A 625 28.51 4.10 -9.19
N LYS A 626 28.85 2.93 -9.78
CA LYS A 626 29.81 1.99 -9.20
C LYS A 626 31.12 2.70 -8.85
N GLY A 627 31.68 2.34 -7.69
CA GLY A 627 32.78 3.06 -7.04
C GLY A 627 32.33 4.04 -5.95
N LYS A 628 31.04 4.37 -5.87
CA LYS A 628 30.43 5.14 -4.78
C LYS A 628 29.49 4.27 -3.93
N ILE A 629 29.34 4.63 -2.67
CA ILE A 629 28.26 4.14 -1.79
C ILE A 629 26.99 4.88 -2.19
N LEU A 630 25.89 4.18 -2.45
CA LEU A 630 24.64 4.79 -2.89
C LEU A 630 23.60 4.77 -1.77
N PHE A 631 22.91 5.89 -1.56
CA PHE A 631 21.71 5.96 -0.73
C PHE A 631 20.50 6.13 -1.65
N ILE A 632 19.72 5.06 -1.80
CA ILE A 632 18.53 5.00 -2.65
C ILE A 632 17.30 5.40 -1.82
N ASP A 633 16.51 6.33 -2.34
CA ASP A 633 15.25 6.81 -1.75
C ASP A 633 14.10 6.51 -2.72
N PHE A 634 13.25 5.54 -2.37
CA PHE A 634 11.99 5.29 -3.06
C PHE A 634 10.91 6.22 -2.51
N TRP A 635 10.39 7.09 -3.38
CA TRP A 635 9.52 8.19 -2.99
C TRP A 635 8.40 8.41 -4.02
N ALA A 636 7.45 9.28 -3.67
CA ALA A 636 6.44 9.77 -4.59
C ALA A 636 5.94 11.16 -4.19
N THR A 637 5.45 11.93 -5.17
CA THR A 637 4.93 13.29 -4.95
C THR A 637 3.71 13.36 -4.04
N TRP A 638 2.91 12.30 -3.96
CA TRP A 638 1.75 12.18 -3.07
C TRP A 638 2.10 11.66 -1.67
N CYS A 639 3.34 11.20 -1.44
CA CYS A 639 3.78 10.66 -0.16
C CYS A 639 4.24 11.79 0.78
N GLY A 640 3.35 12.22 1.69
CA GLY A 640 3.65 13.29 2.66
C GLY A 640 4.94 13.08 3.48
N PRO A 641 5.18 11.89 4.09
CA PRO A 641 6.42 11.63 4.83
C PRO A 641 7.69 11.65 3.96
N CYS A 642 7.60 11.20 2.71
CA CYS A 642 8.70 11.25 1.75
C CYS A 642 9.07 12.71 1.46
N ILE A 643 8.08 13.54 1.10
CA ILE A 643 8.25 14.97 0.84
C ILE A 643 8.87 15.69 2.04
N GLY A 644 8.33 15.50 3.24
CA GLY A 644 8.86 16.14 4.45
C GLY A 644 10.29 15.68 4.79
N THR A 645 10.66 14.44 4.46
CA THR A 645 12.04 13.96 4.66
C THR A 645 12.99 14.57 3.62
N ILE A 646 12.59 14.61 2.36
CA ILE A 646 13.35 15.24 1.28
C ILE A 646 13.61 16.72 1.61
N GLU A 647 12.61 17.46 2.06
CA GLU A 647 12.77 18.87 2.47
C GLU A 647 13.76 19.01 3.64
N ARG A 648 13.59 18.21 4.70
CA ARG A 648 14.47 18.23 5.89
C ARG A 648 15.93 17.91 5.55
N MET A 649 16.15 17.04 4.56
CA MET A 649 17.48 16.57 4.17
C MET A 649 18.21 17.47 3.17
N LYS A 650 17.61 18.58 2.73
CA LYS A 650 18.19 19.45 1.69
C LYS A 650 19.61 19.91 2.00
N GLU A 651 19.85 20.40 3.22
CA GLU A 651 21.19 20.86 3.62
C GLU A 651 22.18 19.71 3.77
N THR A 652 21.72 18.54 4.22
CA THR A 652 22.56 17.35 4.29
C THR A 652 22.99 16.89 2.89
N ARG A 653 22.08 16.87 1.90
CA ARG A 653 22.43 16.54 0.51
C ARG A 653 23.48 17.50 -0.06
N ARG A 654 23.35 18.80 0.19
CA ARG A 654 24.36 19.79 -0.23
C ARG A 654 25.76 19.51 0.32
N LYS A 655 25.87 19.04 1.58
CA LYS A 655 27.16 18.66 2.17
C LYS A 655 27.82 17.46 1.48
N TYR A 656 27.02 16.59 0.87
CA TYR A 656 27.48 15.36 0.22
C TYR A 656 27.58 15.45 -1.30
N LYS A 657 27.08 16.53 -1.91
CA LYS A 657 26.98 16.70 -3.37
C LYS A 657 28.26 16.39 -4.15
N ASP A 658 29.41 16.84 -3.66
CA ASP A 658 30.70 16.64 -4.33
C ASP A 658 31.53 15.52 -3.68
N ASN A 659 30.90 14.61 -2.94
CA ASN A 659 31.60 13.52 -2.29
C ASN A 659 32.03 12.46 -3.33
N PRO A 660 33.33 12.12 -3.42
CA PRO A 660 33.81 11.15 -4.41
C PRO A 660 33.39 9.71 -4.08
N ASP A 661 33.00 9.42 -2.84
CA ASP A 661 32.72 8.09 -2.32
C ASP A 661 31.23 7.83 -2.06
N PHE A 662 30.34 8.80 -2.27
CA PHE A 662 28.93 8.71 -1.86
C PHE A 662 27.98 9.45 -2.82
N GLU A 663 26.76 8.93 -3.01
CA GLU A 663 25.73 9.53 -3.86
C GLU A 663 24.30 9.27 -3.36
N PHE A 664 23.38 10.20 -3.60
CA PHE A 664 21.95 9.99 -3.41
C PHE A 664 21.27 9.64 -4.74
N ILE A 665 20.39 8.64 -4.74
CA ILE A 665 19.58 8.24 -5.90
C ILE A 665 18.10 8.26 -5.50
N PHE A 666 17.26 8.92 -6.30
CA PHE A 666 15.83 9.03 -6.03
C PHE A 666 15.03 8.25 -7.07
N ILE A 667 14.17 7.34 -6.65
CA ILE A 667 13.36 6.51 -7.56
C ILE A 667 11.87 6.72 -7.25
N THR A 668 11.07 7.06 -8.27
CA THR A 668 9.60 7.14 -8.21
C THR A 668 9.00 6.39 -9.39
N ASP A 669 7.73 6.02 -9.29
CA ASP A 669 6.95 5.56 -10.43
C ASP A 669 6.29 6.71 -11.20
N GLU A 670 5.61 6.32 -12.25
CA GLU A 670 4.77 7.18 -13.06
C GLU A 670 3.63 7.86 -12.31
N SER A 671 3.21 7.46 -11.10
CA SER A 671 2.12 8.15 -10.39
C SER A 671 2.46 9.61 -10.04
N SER A 672 3.75 9.96 -10.06
CA SER A 672 4.25 11.34 -9.98
C SER A 672 4.16 12.08 -11.34
N LYS A 673 2.96 12.20 -11.94
CA LYS A 673 2.71 12.93 -13.23
C LYS A 673 2.37 14.43 -13.09
N SER A 674 2.23 14.94 -11.87
CA SER A 674 1.80 16.33 -11.65
C SER A 674 2.90 17.32 -12.07
N PRO A 675 2.59 18.54 -12.57
CA PRO A 675 3.58 19.62 -12.76
C PRO A 675 4.41 19.92 -11.49
N LYS A 676 3.87 19.52 -10.33
CA LYS A 676 4.57 19.53 -9.04
C LYS A 676 5.83 18.68 -9.02
N TYR A 677 5.96 17.66 -9.88
CA TYR A 677 7.11 16.76 -9.88
C TYR A 677 8.38 17.49 -10.33
N GLU A 678 8.37 18.09 -11.51
CA GLU A 678 9.50 18.84 -12.05
C GLU A 678 9.83 20.07 -11.18
N ASP A 679 8.80 20.79 -10.71
CA ASP A 679 8.97 21.93 -9.81
C ASP A 679 9.60 21.51 -8.48
N PHE A 680 9.15 20.40 -7.88
CA PHE A 680 9.67 19.91 -6.61
C PHE A 680 11.11 19.44 -6.72
N ILE A 681 11.48 18.71 -7.79
CA ILE A 681 12.87 18.30 -8.05
C ILE A 681 13.78 19.53 -8.10
N LYS A 682 13.37 20.55 -8.84
CA LYS A 682 14.13 21.79 -8.99
C LYS A 682 14.22 22.56 -7.66
N GLU A 683 13.12 22.67 -6.93
CA GLU A 683 13.07 23.37 -5.64
C GLU A 683 13.93 22.67 -4.58
N GLN A 684 13.92 21.35 -4.56
CA GLN A 684 14.64 20.54 -3.57
C GLN A 684 16.06 20.18 -3.98
N GLU A 685 16.51 20.65 -5.14
CA GLU A 685 17.84 20.41 -5.70
C GLU A 685 18.16 18.91 -5.76
N LEU A 686 17.18 18.11 -6.20
CA LEU A 686 17.36 16.67 -6.33
C LEU A 686 18.17 16.37 -7.59
N GLU A 687 19.24 15.61 -7.40
CA GLU A 687 20.09 15.07 -8.46
C GLU A 687 19.81 13.57 -8.60
N HIS A 688 20.08 12.99 -9.76
CA HIS A 688 19.91 11.55 -10.02
C HIS A 688 18.50 11.00 -9.69
N VAL A 689 17.48 11.67 -10.22
CA VAL A 689 16.08 11.27 -10.08
C VAL A 689 15.64 10.41 -11.27
N TYR A 690 15.09 9.24 -10.98
CA TYR A 690 14.60 8.27 -11.95
C TYR A 690 13.10 8.07 -11.79
N ARG A 691 12.36 8.33 -12.86
CA ARG A 691 10.93 7.99 -12.97
C ARG A 691 10.79 6.75 -13.84
N VAL A 692 10.40 5.64 -13.23
CA VAL A 692 10.25 4.34 -13.92
C VAL A 692 8.78 4.02 -14.19
N ASP A 693 8.52 3.11 -15.12
CA ASP A 693 7.17 2.59 -15.37
C ASP A 693 6.63 1.79 -14.17
N GLN A 694 5.31 1.60 -14.13
CA GLN A 694 4.63 0.94 -13.02
C GLN A 694 5.13 -0.50 -12.80
N SER A 695 5.38 -1.25 -13.88
CA SER A 695 5.83 -2.65 -13.78
C SER A 695 7.24 -2.74 -13.23
N THR A 696 8.14 -1.86 -13.66
CA THR A 696 9.48 -1.74 -13.07
C THR A 696 9.43 -1.38 -11.59
N TYR A 697 8.57 -0.43 -11.20
CA TYR A 697 8.44 -0.04 -9.78
C TYR A 697 7.87 -1.16 -8.90
N GLN A 698 6.88 -1.90 -9.40
CA GLN A 698 6.34 -3.08 -8.70
C GLN A 698 7.42 -4.15 -8.49
N ARG A 699 8.28 -4.39 -9.49
CA ARG A 699 9.43 -5.30 -9.35
C ARG A 699 10.43 -4.82 -8.32
N PHE A 700 10.64 -3.51 -8.16
CA PHE A 700 11.46 -2.99 -7.05
C PHE A 700 10.83 -3.23 -5.69
N ARG A 701 9.50 -3.07 -5.57
CA ARG A 701 8.78 -3.37 -4.32
C ARG A 701 8.96 -4.81 -3.87
N ASP A 702 8.85 -5.75 -4.79
CA ASP A 702 9.07 -7.17 -4.54
C ASP A 702 10.54 -7.45 -4.18
N LEU A 703 11.47 -6.99 -5.03
CA LEU A 703 12.91 -7.17 -4.87
C LEU A 703 13.46 -6.71 -3.51
N PHE A 704 12.88 -5.66 -2.94
CA PHE A 704 13.29 -5.09 -1.65
C PHE A 704 12.22 -5.21 -0.56
N SER A 705 11.18 -6.02 -0.80
CA SER A 705 10.13 -6.37 0.15
C SER A 705 9.48 -5.18 0.87
N PHE A 706 9.03 -4.16 0.13
CA PHE A 706 8.29 -3.01 0.68
C PHE A 706 6.90 -2.75 0.06
N ASN A 707 5.87 -2.70 0.89
CA ASN A 707 4.51 -2.28 0.54
C ASN A 707 4.35 -0.75 0.67
N GLY A 708 5.04 -0.11 1.61
CA GLY A 708 4.95 1.31 1.91
C GLY A 708 6.14 2.14 1.43
N ILE A 709 5.95 3.47 1.31
CA ILE A 709 7.05 4.43 1.14
C ILE A 709 6.95 5.52 2.23
N PRO A 710 8.07 6.14 2.65
CA PRO A 710 9.42 6.04 2.06
C PRO A 710 10.13 4.71 2.36
N GLN A 711 10.91 4.23 1.38
CA GLN A 711 11.83 3.08 1.55
C GLN A 711 13.25 3.53 1.21
N TYR A 712 14.22 3.14 2.05
CA TYR A 712 15.61 3.54 1.89
C TYR A 712 16.54 2.34 1.82
N ILE A 713 17.45 2.36 0.84
CA ILE A 713 18.40 1.28 0.60
C ILE A 713 19.80 1.86 0.51
N VAL A 714 20.79 1.15 1.04
CA VAL A 714 22.20 1.53 0.94
C VAL A 714 22.97 0.46 0.18
N LEU A 715 23.69 0.88 -0.87
CA LEU A 715 24.62 0.03 -1.62
C LEU A 715 26.07 0.37 -1.31
N ASP A 716 26.95 -0.62 -1.29
CA ASP A 716 28.40 -0.39 -1.27
C ASP A 716 28.94 0.02 -2.66
N LYS A 717 30.26 0.28 -2.72
CA LYS A 717 30.97 0.67 -3.94
C LYS A 717 30.95 -0.38 -5.06
N ALA A 718 30.73 -1.65 -4.73
CA ALA A 718 30.62 -2.73 -5.71
C ALA A 718 29.18 -2.89 -6.24
N GLY A 719 28.21 -2.20 -5.65
CA GLY A 719 26.79 -2.30 -5.98
C GLY A 719 26.05 -3.37 -5.15
N ASN A 720 26.64 -3.86 -4.07
CA ASN A 720 26.00 -4.81 -3.18
C ASN A 720 25.13 -4.09 -2.16
N VAL A 721 23.96 -4.65 -1.84
CA VAL A 721 23.02 -4.07 -0.86
C VAL A 721 23.52 -4.29 0.56
N VAL A 722 23.97 -3.24 1.24
CA VAL A 722 24.47 -3.35 2.64
C VAL A 722 23.40 -3.09 3.69
N ASP A 723 22.32 -2.40 3.32
CA ASP A 723 21.13 -2.18 4.14
C ASP A 723 19.91 -2.04 3.22
N ALA A 724 18.97 -2.98 3.28
CA ALA A 724 17.76 -2.98 2.45
C ALA A 724 16.57 -2.24 3.10
N ASP A 725 16.70 -1.88 4.39
CA ASP A 725 15.65 -1.24 5.19
C ASP A 725 16.25 -0.16 6.11
N PHE A 726 16.89 0.82 5.47
CA PHE A 726 17.64 1.83 6.20
C PHE A 726 16.71 2.76 7.00
N ALA A 727 16.79 2.66 8.32
CA ALA A 727 16.00 3.49 9.22
C ALA A 727 16.44 4.97 9.21
N MET A 728 15.67 5.82 8.53
CA MET A 728 16.04 7.23 8.28
C MET A 728 16.33 8.07 9.53
N HIS A 729 15.64 7.82 10.65
CA HIS A 729 15.90 8.52 11.91
C HIS A 729 17.32 8.26 12.46
N SER A 730 17.99 7.22 11.97
CA SER A 730 19.36 6.85 12.32
C SER A 730 20.40 7.35 11.31
N PHE A 731 20.03 8.18 10.32
CA PHE A 731 20.91 8.62 9.22
C PHE A 731 22.28 9.12 9.71
N ASP A 732 22.28 10.13 10.59
CA ASP A 732 23.51 10.77 11.08
C ASP A 732 24.40 9.83 11.92
N PHE A 733 23.84 8.74 12.45
CA PHE A 733 24.55 7.77 13.27
C PHE A 733 25.05 6.55 12.49
N LYS A 734 24.22 5.98 11.61
CA LYS A 734 24.52 4.77 10.85
C LYS A 734 25.36 5.07 9.62
N LEU A 735 25.02 6.11 8.84
CA LEU A 735 25.69 6.37 7.56
C LEU A 735 27.21 6.58 7.72
N PRO A 736 27.73 7.39 8.68
CA PRO A 736 29.18 7.54 8.84
C PRO A 736 29.92 6.22 9.14
N LYS A 737 29.26 5.28 9.82
CA LYS A 737 29.83 3.95 10.09
C LYS A 737 29.87 3.10 8.82
N ILE A 738 28.83 3.16 8.00
CA ILE A 738 28.78 2.49 6.69
C ILE A 738 29.86 3.10 5.78
N LEU A 739 29.91 4.43 5.65
CA LEU A 739 30.93 5.13 4.87
C LEU A 739 32.35 4.76 5.30
N LYS A 740 32.60 4.56 6.60
CA LYS A 740 33.91 4.13 7.11
C LYS A 740 34.20 2.65 6.82
N LYS A 741 33.20 1.77 6.93
CA LYS A 741 33.34 0.32 6.75
C LYS A 741 33.53 -0.06 5.27
N TYR A 742 32.86 0.65 4.37
CA TYR A 742 32.83 0.36 2.92
C TYR A 742 33.58 1.41 2.09
N LYS A 743 34.50 2.15 2.72
CA LYS A 743 35.34 3.15 2.05
C LYS A 743 36.32 2.51 1.07
#